data_AF-A0A2S8P7P4-F1
#
_entry.id   AF-A0A2S8P7P4-F1
#
_cell.length_a   1.000
_cell.length_b   1.000
_cell.length_c   1.000
_cell.angle_alpha   90.00
_cell.angle_beta   90.00
_cell.angle_gamma   90.00
#
_symmetry.space_group_name_H-M   'P 1'
#
loop_
_entity.id
_entity.type
_entity.pdbx_description
1 polymer ?
#
loop_
_entity_poly.entity_id
_entity_poly.type
_entity_poly.pdbx_seq_one_letter_code
_entity_poly.pdbx_strand_id
1 'polypeptide(L)'
;MNYRKIISLMLVLVLIAPWLAPAGKVSAGASYPVPGNDGLITIKPTGDNNVEVHWEYADSSTPSYELKYQVYVSVYPNLKDMEEIRDSLDYGNDDWIIGSESEDGTFAREYMGLSDNLTYYFNVMVVDKNGLEAAYQMQSYDPSTQLSELDQFNEIKKKIKQGDTSDFKQEVIDLFRNKQFITEPDFKSLSEDDQIDIAVHVLSLDPPTSNGYQDEKQVQYLVQLALQALELPRKIGGADSREVLDEFYGKLAERKQHFDYPGVEDGYYERIDLYLNSSEIERRMTAFLYEHKIIGNPSIKKILAYRDTAVGDTPFINKVVTSEDMMKVLDKILEIQEGIESYNSKEENQEKLLGSFPLDISKWENLSSEEQEQLADLMLSERPVNGYASFKEIQTVINQFFHDDNESDPLTVLNTAKSNRNIEAMRLAMEDPDLGITLPNGYGALSLQVRDFIAEFLIHYVKNDYKNKEQVQYMMELAVLAQSIWEQRELSVLQNKLDLLAQQLVDGPKYFNDQQTYVLRSIGQQHLDRANKVDKSVFAYSYLHQIAFERLEGEHKGDIANPDIVLKLLSMPIDSFEQATSIPRMNQWLDVAMKNQIAGEAFFSKYKFNLRGALDLSKRAELSPEDQKELAEWVLNEQDSYEDVWNLQYVFNRFFTAPNVKGNDINNTLTGLDNTMEISLDGKLNWLDVASIQRFDFSGNKTVWVRYKAISDELPGRAVKFVFTQNGDSNTDNGNGSTPNPGGSTGGGSSTTAPVTSTPAPTTKQEQIVVDVNGANGTNLTKTPITRTTETNGTIKDLVKMTEAIAKESVEKAKQLNMNTARIVIPDTKDAVSETRIELPKAAVKDLSDGSLKLEISTENVVISVPTNSIAGFDQDLYFRVVPLKKESERKEVEERAKKEQLIQEIAPNTNVRVLARPVEIDTNMQSREVTLTLPLRGSLPTDPAARQQALDNLAIYIEHSDGTKELIQGKLVQLADNSEGIEFTVTKFSTFTLVVVDGLKASQGTQQPYIQGFGADFRPDAFVTRAQMAAMLARNLTVDAGTVSANSANYKDVSVTYWATNEIQKAQSAGIMNGMSNTQFAPEGSITRAQMATIAYRWMQKQQANAATAAGTAVSFMDVSADLWAADAIAYVQSTGLMVGYNDGTFQPDSKLTRAEAVKVLNVLFNRTPLTGEVTPTFSDVPSSYWAYADIEAAAEK
;
A
#
# COMPACT_ATOMS: atom_id res chain seq x y z
N MET A 1 76.11 21.04 -18.92
CA MET A 1 75.83 22.40 -19.46
C MET A 1 75.00 22.19 -20.74
N ASN A 2 73.72 22.57 -20.71
CA ASN A 2 72.71 22.61 -21.78
C ASN A 2 72.61 21.34 -22.68
N TYR A 3 71.59 20.50 -22.54
CA TYR A 3 70.24 20.79 -23.05
C TYR A 3 69.13 20.15 -22.19
N ARG A 4 68.14 20.98 -21.84
CA ARG A 4 66.83 20.63 -21.28
C ARG A 4 65.92 20.03 -22.38
N LYS A 5 64.80 19.41 -21.94
CA LYS A 5 63.43 19.57 -22.49
C LYS A 5 62.70 18.50 -23.35
N ILE A 6 63.17 17.26 -23.58
CA ILE A 6 62.38 16.29 -24.42
C ILE A 6 62.38 14.84 -23.90
N ILE A 7 62.08 14.56 -22.62
CA ILE A 7 61.86 13.16 -22.17
C ILE A 7 60.57 12.97 -21.34
N SER A 8 59.86 14.04 -20.96
CA SER A 8 58.62 13.91 -20.16
C SER A 8 57.32 13.85 -20.97
N LEU A 9 57.40 13.75 -22.30
CA LEU A 9 56.23 13.62 -23.19
C LEU A 9 56.13 12.24 -23.87
N MET A 10 57.03 11.29 -23.53
CA MET A 10 57.17 10.02 -24.24
C MET A 10 56.65 8.79 -23.50
N LEU A 11 56.01 8.95 -22.33
CA LEU A 11 55.41 7.82 -21.59
C LEU A 11 53.88 7.74 -21.65
N VAL A 12 53.21 8.71 -22.27
CA VAL A 12 51.74 8.71 -22.46
C VAL A 12 51.34 8.41 -23.92
N LEU A 13 52.31 8.19 -24.80
CA LEU A 13 52.09 7.83 -26.22
C LEU A 13 52.45 6.38 -26.58
N VAL A 14 52.79 5.54 -25.58
CA VAL A 14 53.23 4.15 -25.80
C VAL A 14 52.17 3.09 -25.43
N LEU A 15 51.08 3.46 -24.75
CA LEU A 15 50.05 2.48 -24.34
C LEU A 15 48.77 2.43 -25.20
N ILE A 16 48.70 3.19 -26.30
CA ILE A 16 47.58 3.08 -27.28
C ILE A 16 48.10 2.76 -28.71
N ALA A 17 49.41 2.54 -28.90
CA ALA A 17 50.02 2.45 -30.24
C ALA A 17 50.93 1.23 -30.59
N PRO A 18 51.02 0.11 -29.83
CA PRO A 18 51.70 -1.09 -30.36
C PRO A 18 50.78 -2.04 -31.17
N TRP A 19 49.46 -1.92 -31.03
CA TRP A 19 48.51 -2.92 -31.57
C TRP A 19 48.17 -2.75 -33.07
N LEU A 20 48.83 -1.82 -33.77
CA LEU A 20 48.61 -1.56 -35.19
C LEU A 20 49.96 -1.57 -35.92
N ALA A 21 50.51 -2.76 -36.15
CA ALA A 21 51.68 -2.94 -37.02
C ALA A 21 51.31 -3.85 -38.21
N PRO A 22 51.59 -3.45 -39.47
CA PRO A 22 51.38 -4.31 -40.63
C PRO A 22 52.27 -5.56 -40.54
N ALA A 23 51.72 -6.73 -40.92
CA ALA A 23 52.43 -8.00 -40.84
C ALA A 23 53.61 -8.11 -41.84
N GLY A 24 54.69 -8.79 -41.48
CA GLY A 24 55.78 -9.13 -42.40
C GLY A 24 55.51 -10.44 -43.15
N LYS A 25 55.84 -10.48 -44.45
CA LYS A 25 55.65 -11.67 -45.32
C LYS A 25 56.82 -12.65 -45.19
N VAL A 26 56.52 -13.94 -44.98
CA VAL A 26 57.51 -15.04 -45.09
C VAL A 26 57.22 -15.82 -46.38
N SER A 27 58.18 -15.94 -47.30
CA SER A 27 57.97 -16.60 -48.61
C SER A 27 58.72 -17.93 -48.74
N ALA A 28 58.00 -18.97 -49.18
CA ALA A 28 58.60 -20.12 -49.86
C ALA A 28 58.84 -19.75 -51.34
N GLY A 29 59.90 -20.28 -51.97
CA GLY A 29 60.33 -19.87 -53.31
C GLY A 29 59.51 -20.46 -54.46
N ALA A 30 58.87 -19.58 -55.24
CA ALA A 30 58.42 -19.63 -56.64
C ALA A 30 57.30 -18.57 -56.83
N SER A 31 56.84 -18.26 -58.05
CA SER A 31 55.86 -17.18 -58.27
C SER A 31 54.47 -17.53 -57.70
N TYR A 32 54.20 -17.05 -56.48
CA TYR A 32 52.93 -17.13 -55.75
C TYR A 32 52.07 -15.87 -56.00
N PRO A 33 50.75 -15.87 -55.69
CA PRO A 33 49.96 -14.64 -55.71
C PRO A 33 50.71 -13.56 -54.94
N VAL A 34 50.74 -12.36 -55.50
CA VAL A 34 51.22 -11.17 -54.79
C VAL A 34 49.97 -10.39 -54.37
N PRO A 35 49.43 -10.62 -53.16
CA PRO A 35 48.50 -9.68 -52.57
C PRO A 35 49.21 -8.34 -52.32
N GLY A 36 48.45 -7.26 -52.44
CA GLY A 36 48.80 -5.91 -51.99
C GLY A 36 49.05 -5.84 -50.47
N ASN A 37 48.96 -4.63 -49.91
CA ASN A 37 49.49 -4.30 -48.57
C ASN A 37 49.10 -5.30 -47.47
N ASP A 38 50.06 -5.52 -46.57
CA ASP A 38 50.10 -6.51 -45.50
C ASP A 38 48.78 -6.60 -44.69
N GLY A 39 48.24 -7.81 -44.54
CA GLY A 39 47.07 -8.03 -43.68
C GLY A 39 47.39 -7.70 -42.22
N LEU A 40 46.38 -7.28 -41.46
CA LEU A 40 46.55 -6.79 -40.10
C LEU A 40 46.05 -7.84 -39.10
N ILE A 41 46.94 -8.26 -38.20
CA ILE A 41 46.58 -9.05 -37.03
C ILE A 41 46.47 -8.09 -35.85
N THR A 42 45.30 -8.05 -35.21
CA THR A 42 45.07 -7.29 -33.97
C THR A 42 44.76 -8.28 -32.86
N ILE A 43 45.43 -8.16 -31.72
CA ILE A 43 45.15 -8.99 -30.54
C ILE A 43 44.39 -8.11 -29.53
N LYS A 44 43.40 -8.66 -28.83
CA LYS A 44 42.63 -7.92 -27.83
C LYS A 44 42.49 -8.77 -26.58
N PRO A 45 42.96 -8.33 -25.40
CA PRO A 45 42.73 -9.05 -24.15
C PRO A 45 41.23 -9.11 -23.81
N THR A 46 40.72 -10.29 -23.45
CA THR A 46 39.30 -10.51 -23.10
C THR A 46 39.09 -11.00 -21.67
N GLY A 47 40.16 -11.28 -20.91
CA GLY A 47 40.13 -11.66 -19.49
C GLY A 47 41.51 -12.13 -19.02
N ASP A 48 41.60 -12.66 -17.79
CA ASP A 48 42.84 -13.23 -17.25
C ASP A 48 43.36 -14.35 -18.16
N ASN A 49 44.48 -14.09 -18.81
CA ASN A 49 45.13 -14.98 -19.77
C ASN A 49 44.29 -15.37 -21.01
N ASN A 50 43.33 -14.53 -21.41
CA ASN A 50 42.51 -14.76 -22.60
C ASN A 50 42.71 -13.63 -23.62
N VAL A 51 42.76 -14.00 -24.90
CA VAL A 51 42.86 -13.02 -26.00
C VAL A 51 41.95 -13.37 -27.16
N GLU A 52 41.43 -12.33 -27.80
CA GLU A 52 40.74 -12.41 -29.07
C GLU A 52 41.67 -11.91 -30.19
N VAL A 53 41.86 -12.73 -31.22
CA VAL A 53 42.72 -12.44 -32.38
C VAL A 53 41.83 -12.07 -33.55
N HIS A 54 42.01 -10.86 -34.07
CA HIS A 54 41.30 -10.32 -35.21
C HIS A 54 42.22 -10.27 -36.42
N TRP A 55 41.69 -10.64 -37.58
CA TRP A 55 42.36 -10.56 -38.87
C TRP A 55 41.56 -9.66 -39.81
N GLU A 56 42.23 -8.65 -40.37
CA GLU A 56 41.68 -7.80 -41.43
C GLU A 56 42.35 -8.10 -42.78
N TYR A 57 41.51 -8.30 -43.80
CA TYR A 57 41.91 -8.78 -45.14
C TYR A 57 42.96 -7.90 -45.83
N ALA A 58 43.95 -8.54 -46.45
CA ALA A 58 44.93 -7.92 -47.34
C ALA A 58 44.42 -7.91 -48.79
N ASP A 59 44.25 -6.74 -49.39
CA ASP A 59 43.75 -6.58 -50.77
C ASP A 59 44.57 -7.43 -51.76
N SER A 60 43.96 -8.46 -52.34
CA SER A 60 44.60 -9.38 -53.27
C SER A 60 43.84 -9.44 -54.61
N SER A 61 44.56 -9.72 -55.70
CA SER A 61 43.95 -9.93 -57.02
C SER A 61 43.07 -11.19 -57.12
N THR A 62 42.96 -11.97 -56.03
CA THR A 62 42.11 -13.15 -55.88
C THR A 62 40.90 -12.82 -54.99
N PRO A 63 39.65 -13.10 -55.41
CA PRO A 63 38.46 -12.84 -54.60
C PRO A 63 38.48 -13.58 -53.25
N SER A 64 38.01 -12.94 -52.18
CA SER A 64 38.03 -13.47 -50.79
C SER A 64 37.39 -14.85 -50.65
N TYR A 65 36.31 -15.15 -51.38
CA TYR A 65 35.64 -16.45 -51.37
C TYR A 65 36.47 -17.61 -51.94
N GLU A 66 37.59 -17.33 -52.61
CA GLU A 66 38.51 -18.35 -53.15
C GLU A 66 39.70 -18.64 -52.22
N LEU A 67 39.73 -18.04 -51.02
CA LEU A 67 40.81 -18.16 -50.05
C LEU A 67 40.38 -18.99 -48.83
N LYS A 68 41.35 -19.59 -48.15
CA LYS A 68 41.18 -20.25 -46.85
C LYS A 68 42.18 -19.69 -45.85
N TYR A 69 41.74 -19.51 -44.61
CA TYR A 69 42.52 -18.90 -43.53
C TYR A 69 42.67 -19.86 -42.35
N GLN A 70 43.83 -19.86 -41.70
CA GLN A 70 44.05 -20.59 -40.45
C GLN A 70 45.06 -19.85 -39.57
N VAL A 71 44.78 -19.76 -38.27
CA VAL A 71 45.65 -19.11 -37.29
C VAL A 71 46.56 -20.17 -36.66
N TYR A 72 47.84 -19.82 -36.50
CA TYR A 72 48.85 -20.64 -35.83
C TYR A 72 49.46 -19.87 -34.66
N VAL A 73 49.41 -20.46 -33.47
CA VAL A 73 49.91 -19.88 -32.23
C VAL A 73 51.19 -20.60 -31.80
N SER A 74 52.25 -19.84 -31.54
CA SER A 74 53.56 -20.37 -31.14
C SER A 74 54.14 -19.59 -29.96
N VAL A 75 54.98 -20.22 -29.15
CA VAL A 75 55.75 -19.55 -28.09
C VAL A 75 57.17 -19.16 -28.54
N TYR A 76 57.48 -19.34 -29.83
CA TYR A 76 58.79 -19.04 -30.42
C TYR A 76 58.75 -17.84 -31.39
N PRO A 77 59.57 -16.79 -31.18
CA PRO A 77 59.52 -15.55 -31.97
C PRO A 77 60.11 -15.60 -33.39
N ASN A 78 60.70 -16.71 -33.85
CA ASN A 78 61.56 -16.68 -35.05
C ASN A 78 61.34 -17.88 -35.97
N LEU A 79 60.07 -18.14 -36.32
CA LEU A 79 59.70 -19.11 -37.35
C LEU A 79 60.09 -18.54 -38.72
N LYS A 80 60.84 -19.31 -39.53
CA LYS A 80 61.52 -18.81 -40.73
C LYS A 80 60.86 -19.21 -42.05
N ASP A 81 60.00 -20.23 -42.01
CA ASP A 81 59.30 -20.74 -43.18
C ASP A 81 57.95 -21.35 -42.81
N MET A 82 57.18 -21.72 -43.84
CA MET A 82 55.83 -22.29 -43.70
C MET A 82 55.81 -23.64 -42.98
N GLU A 83 56.91 -24.40 -43.03
CA GLU A 83 57.02 -25.72 -42.41
C GLU A 83 57.21 -25.55 -40.90
N GLU A 84 58.09 -24.63 -40.48
CA GLU A 84 58.26 -24.26 -39.07
C GLU A 84 56.97 -23.66 -38.45
N ILE A 85 56.16 -22.92 -39.21
CA ILE A 85 54.87 -22.38 -38.73
C ILE A 85 53.87 -23.52 -38.46
N ARG A 86 53.78 -24.50 -39.37
CA ARG A 86 52.85 -25.63 -39.24
C ARG A 86 53.20 -26.59 -38.10
N ASP A 87 54.49 -26.78 -37.88
CA ASP A 87 54.99 -27.70 -36.86
C ASP A 87 54.97 -27.08 -35.44
N SER A 88 54.72 -25.77 -35.32
CA SER A 88 54.79 -25.02 -34.06
C SER A 88 53.52 -25.05 -33.17
N LEU A 89 52.62 -26.00 -33.38
CA LEU A 89 51.32 -26.08 -32.70
C LEU A 89 51.42 -26.47 -31.22
N ASP A 90 51.40 -25.48 -30.31
CA ASP A 90 51.14 -25.73 -28.88
C ASP A 90 49.66 -25.51 -28.49
N TYR A 91 48.89 -24.71 -29.26
CA TYR A 91 47.45 -24.47 -29.03
C TYR A 91 46.66 -24.45 -30.36
N GLY A 92 45.70 -25.38 -30.52
CA GLY A 92 44.62 -25.36 -31.52
C GLY A 92 44.93 -25.96 -32.90
N ASN A 93 44.48 -27.20 -33.16
CA ASN A 93 44.39 -27.74 -34.52
C ASN A 93 43.07 -27.28 -35.15
N ASP A 94 43.07 -26.02 -35.55
CA ASP A 94 41.87 -25.29 -35.96
C ASP A 94 41.44 -25.66 -37.39
N ASP A 95 40.14 -25.87 -37.63
CA ASP A 95 39.62 -26.04 -38.99
C ASP A 95 39.85 -24.78 -39.83
N TRP A 96 40.16 -24.98 -41.12
CA TRP A 96 40.33 -23.90 -42.09
C TRP A 96 39.05 -23.08 -42.22
N ILE A 97 39.15 -21.77 -42.00
CA ILE A 97 38.08 -20.82 -42.25
C ILE A 97 38.00 -20.61 -43.76
N ILE A 98 36.86 -20.92 -44.37
CA ILE A 98 36.65 -20.74 -45.81
C ILE A 98 36.26 -19.28 -46.03
N GLY A 99 36.92 -18.58 -46.94
CA GLY A 99 36.71 -17.14 -47.15
C GLY A 99 35.32 -16.74 -47.62
N SER A 100 34.44 -17.68 -47.97
CA SER A 100 33.01 -17.42 -48.20
C SER A 100 32.18 -17.25 -46.91
N GLU A 101 32.73 -17.62 -45.74
CA GLU A 101 32.09 -17.42 -44.42
C GLU A 101 32.32 -16.01 -43.86
N SER A 102 33.14 -15.20 -44.55
CA SER A 102 33.44 -13.81 -44.22
C SER A 102 33.12 -12.92 -45.44
N GLU A 103 32.19 -11.98 -45.31
CA GLU A 103 31.73 -11.14 -46.44
C GLU A 103 32.82 -10.21 -46.98
N ASP A 104 33.83 -9.89 -46.17
CA ASP A 104 34.93 -8.95 -46.48
C ASP A 104 36.34 -9.53 -46.29
N GLY A 105 36.45 -10.82 -45.95
CA GLY A 105 37.74 -11.49 -45.71
C GLY A 105 38.34 -11.28 -44.32
N THR A 106 37.58 -10.72 -43.37
CA THR A 106 37.96 -10.55 -41.95
C THR A 106 37.44 -11.66 -41.04
N PHE A 107 38.10 -11.93 -39.92
CA PHE A 107 37.59 -12.85 -38.89
C PHE A 107 38.11 -12.52 -37.48
N ALA A 108 37.41 -13.01 -36.45
CA ALA A 108 37.84 -12.94 -35.05
C ALA A 108 37.82 -14.33 -34.41
N ARG A 109 38.79 -14.63 -33.53
CA ARG A 109 38.88 -15.92 -32.82
C ARG A 109 39.45 -15.77 -31.42
N GLU A 110 38.82 -16.43 -30.45
CA GLU A 110 39.23 -16.37 -29.05
C GLU A 110 40.15 -17.54 -28.66
N TYR A 111 41.20 -17.23 -27.90
CA TYR A 111 42.15 -18.17 -27.31
C TYR A 111 42.16 -17.98 -25.79
N MET A 112 41.83 -19.04 -25.07
CA MET A 112 41.65 -19.01 -23.62
C MET A 112 42.74 -19.82 -22.89
N GLY A 113 43.05 -19.42 -21.66
CA GLY A 113 43.93 -20.19 -20.76
C GLY A 113 45.41 -20.14 -21.12
N LEU A 114 45.89 -19.00 -21.63
CA LEU A 114 47.31 -18.77 -21.90
C LEU A 114 48.13 -18.79 -20.59
N SER A 115 49.40 -19.16 -20.66
CA SER A 115 50.30 -19.19 -19.51
C SER A 115 50.94 -17.83 -19.33
N ASP A 116 50.87 -17.27 -18.13
CA ASP A 116 51.38 -15.94 -17.79
C ASP A 116 52.91 -15.79 -17.90
N ASN A 117 53.64 -16.89 -17.96
CA ASN A 117 55.11 -16.95 -18.05
C ASN A 117 55.66 -17.13 -19.48
N LEU A 118 54.81 -17.08 -20.51
CA LEU A 118 55.20 -17.28 -21.91
C LEU A 118 54.73 -16.12 -22.77
N THR A 119 55.58 -15.71 -23.72
CA THR A 119 55.17 -14.81 -24.80
C THR A 119 54.61 -15.65 -25.95
N TYR A 120 53.38 -15.34 -26.37
CA TYR A 120 52.71 -15.98 -27.48
C TYR A 120 52.84 -15.16 -28.75
N TYR A 121 53.00 -15.82 -29.88
CA TYR A 121 53.16 -15.24 -31.22
C TYR A 121 52.08 -15.81 -32.14
N PHE A 122 51.27 -14.92 -32.71
CA PHE A 122 50.14 -15.29 -33.57
C PHE A 122 50.47 -15.08 -35.05
N ASN A 123 50.19 -16.09 -35.87
CA ASN A 123 50.45 -16.12 -37.31
C ASN A 123 49.18 -16.50 -38.07
N VAL A 124 48.97 -15.94 -39.27
CA VAL A 124 47.83 -16.30 -40.13
C VAL A 124 48.32 -16.86 -41.45
N MET A 125 47.90 -18.07 -41.79
CA MET A 125 48.19 -18.73 -43.06
C MET A 125 46.99 -18.59 -44.00
N VAL A 126 47.27 -18.26 -45.25
CA VAL A 126 46.29 -18.05 -46.32
C VAL A 126 46.60 -18.96 -47.50
N VAL A 127 45.60 -19.70 -47.98
CA VAL A 127 45.72 -20.64 -49.11
C VAL A 127 44.70 -20.31 -50.19
N ASP A 128 45.15 -20.21 -51.44
CA ASP A 128 44.28 -19.96 -52.59
C ASP A 128 43.66 -21.25 -53.17
N LYS A 129 42.74 -21.08 -54.14
CA LYS A 129 42.09 -22.20 -54.84
C LYS A 129 43.04 -23.16 -55.58
N ASN A 130 44.26 -22.74 -55.90
CA ASN A 130 45.27 -23.54 -56.58
C ASN A 130 46.21 -24.26 -55.59
N GLY A 131 45.99 -24.10 -54.28
CA GLY A 131 46.84 -24.66 -53.23
C GLY A 131 48.13 -23.87 -53.02
N LEU A 132 48.18 -22.61 -53.45
CA LEU A 132 49.30 -21.71 -53.20
C LEU A 132 49.13 -21.04 -51.84
N GLU A 133 50.21 -20.99 -51.07
CA GLU A 133 50.13 -20.70 -49.64
C GLU A 133 51.03 -19.52 -49.26
N ALA A 134 50.56 -18.66 -48.38
CA ALA A 134 51.30 -17.55 -47.81
C ALA A 134 51.05 -17.47 -46.30
N ALA A 135 52.07 -17.11 -45.52
CA ALA A 135 51.93 -16.83 -44.09
C ALA A 135 52.24 -15.37 -43.79
N TYR A 136 51.46 -14.83 -42.85
CA TYR A 136 51.59 -13.48 -42.30
C TYR A 136 51.96 -13.61 -40.82
N GLN A 137 53.07 -12.97 -40.45
CA GLN A 137 53.72 -13.05 -39.13
C GLN A 137 54.06 -11.60 -38.70
N MET A 138 54.03 -11.10 -37.45
CA MET A 138 53.98 -11.67 -36.10
C MET A 138 53.36 -10.58 -35.19
N GLN A 139 52.36 -10.90 -34.38
CA GLN A 139 52.04 -10.08 -33.19
C GLN A 139 52.32 -10.90 -31.94
N SER A 140 53.08 -10.31 -31.02
CA SER A 140 53.45 -10.95 -29.77
C SER A 140 52.55 -10.46 -28.64
N TYR A 141 52.10 -11.37 -27.80
CA TYR A 141 51.36 -11.08 -26.58
C TYR A 141 52.07 -11.72 -25.39
N ASP A 142 52.45 -10.90 -24.41
CA ASP A 142 53.04 -11.35 -23.15
C ASP A 142 52.08 -11.03 -22.00
N PRO A 143 51.38 -12.04 -21.44
CA PRO A 143 50.44 -11.81 -20.36
C PRO A 143 51.11 -11.26 -19.08
N SER A 144 52.42 -11.48 -18.88
CA SER A 144 53.17 -10.97 -17.71
C SER A 144 53.34 -9.45 -17.66
N THR A 145 53.01 -8.73 -18.74
CA THR A 145 53.19 -7.29 -18.83
C THR A 145 52.01 -6.46 -18.34
N GLN A 146 50.87 -7.07 -17.99
CA GLN A 146 49.79 -6.41 -17.27
C GLN A 146 49.97 -6.57 -15.76
N LEU A 147 50.12 -5.46 -15.05
CA LEU A 147 49.99 -5.43 -13.60
C LEU A 147 48.53 -5.72 -13.25
N SER A 148 48.28 -6.57 -12.25
CA SER A 148 46.93 -6.71 -11.65
C SER A 148 46.42 -5.35 -11.17
N GLU A 149 45.12 -5.17 -11.04
CA GLU A 149 44.51 -3.93 -10.56
C GLU A 149 45.03 -3.55 -9.17
N LEU A 150 45.26 -4.53 -8.29
CA LEU A 150 45.91 -4.35 -7.00
C LEU A 150 47.36 -3.87 -7.13
N ASP A 151 48.14 -4.44 -8.03
CA ASP A 151 49.53 -4.04 -8.26
C ASP A 151 49.61 -2.62 -8.85
N GLN A 152 48.71 -2.28 -9.78
CA GLN A 152 48.57 -0.91 -10.31
C GLN A 152 48.27 0.08 -9.18
N PHE A 153 47.32 -0.26 -8.30
CA PHE A 153 46.98 0.58 -7.15
C PHE A 153 48.15 0.73 -6.17
N ASN A 154 48.87 -0.36 -5.87
CA ASN A 154 50.04 -0.34 -4.99
C ASN A 154 51.21 0.49 -5.56
N GLU A 155 51.42 0.47 -6.88
CA GLU A 155 52.42 1.33 -7.53
C GLU A 155 52.06 2.82 -7.43
N ILE A 156 50.78 3.17 -7.56
CA ILE A 156 50.30 4.54 -7.31
C ILE A 156 50.63 4.96 -5.86
N LYS A 157 50.36 4.10 -4.87
CA LYS A 157 50.70 4.36 -3.46
C LYS A 157 52.20 4.58 -3.23
N LYS A 158 53.07 3.81 -3.90
CA LYS A 158 54.53 3.97 -3.80
C LYS A 158 54.99 5.31 -4.38
N LYS A 159 54.47 5.71 -5.55
CA LYS A 159 54.81 7.01 -6.17
C LYS A 159 54.45 8.19 -5.26
N ILE A 160 53.27 8.16 -4.65
CA ILE A 160 52.83 9.19 -3.68
C ILE A 160 53.80 9.24 -2.49
N LYS A 161 54.17 8.08 -1.92
CA LYS A 161 55.12 8.00 -0.80
C LYS A 161 56.53 8.50 -1.16
N GLN A 162 56.93 8.39 -2.43
CA GLN A 162 58.20 8.90 -2.95
C GLN A 162 58.18 10.40 -3.25
N GLY A 163 57.06 11.09 -3.00
CA GLY A 163 56.92 12.53 -3.18
C GLY A 163 56.57 12.98 -4.59
N ASP A 164 56.03 12.07 -5.42
CA ASP A 164 55.43 12.45 -6.70
C ASP A 164 54.24 13.40 -6.46
N THR A 165 54.19 14.50 -7.19
CA THR A 165 53.17 15.56 -7.07
C THR A 165 52.02 15.40 -8.08
N SER A 166 52.07 14.35 -8.89
CA SER A 166 51.04 14.03 -9.90
C SER A 166 49.70 13.70 -9.23
N ASP A 167 48.60 14.18 -9.82
CA ASP A 167 47.25 13.93 -9.30
C ASP A 167 46.72 12.58 -9.81
N PHE A 168 46.84 11.54 -8.98
CA PHE A 168 46.43 10.18 -9.32
C PHE A 168 44.93 9.90 -9.12
N LYS A 169 44.11 10.91 -8.80
CA LYS A 169 42.67 10.72 -8.53
C LYS A 169 41.94 10.00 -9.67
N GLN A 170 42.14 10.47 -10.91
CA GLN A 170 41.43 9.90 -12.07
C GLN A 170 41.86 8.45 -12.33
N GLU A 171 43.15 8.14 -12.19
CA GLU A 171 43.67 6.78 -12.34
C GLU A 171 43.06 5.81 -11.31
N VAL A 172 42.88 6.25 -10.07
CA VAL A 172 42.24 5.44 -9.02
C VAL A 172 40.73 5.30 -9.23
N ILE A 173 40.04 6.36 -9.69
CA ILE A 173 38.61 6.29 -10.04
C ILE A 173 38.39 5.24 -11.14
N ASP A 174 39.23 5.24 -12.17
CA ASP A 174 39.10 4.30 -13.28
C ASP A 174 39.42 2.86 -12.84
N LEU A 175 40.38 2.66 -11.93
CA LEU A 175 40.61 1.37 -11.27
C LEU A 175 39.39 0.90 -10.46
N PHE A 176 38.80 1.78 -9.63
CA PHE A 176 37.66 1.42 -8.80
C PHE A 176 36.37 1.18 -9.59
N ARG A 177 36.24 1.74 -10.81
CA ARG A 177 35.13 1.42 -11.73
C ARG A 177 35.20 0.00 -12.30
N ASN A 178 36.35 -0.67 -12.19
CA ASN A 178 36.50 -2.06 -12.61
C ASN A 178 35.85 -2.99 -11.60
N LYS A 179 34.79 -3.69 -12.02
CA LYS A 179 34.03 -4.62 -11.17
C LYS A 179 34.82 -5.85 -10.74
N GLN A 180 35.96 -6.15 -11.38
CA GLN A 180 36.86 -7.20 -10.91
C GLN A 180 37.66 -6.75 -9.68
N PHE A 181 37.95 -5.46 -9.54
CA PHE A 181 38.74 -4.92 -8.43
C PHE A 181 37.85 -4.46 -7.26
N ILE A 182 36.78 -3.71 -7.54
CA ILE A 182 35.78 -3.31 -6.55
C ILE A 182 34.44 -3.93 -6.95
N THR A 183 34.08 -5.02 -6.28
CA THR A 183 32.81 -5.73 -6.52
C THR A 183 31.62 -5.05 -5.86
N GLU A 184 31.82 -4.56 -4.63
CA GLU A 184 30.79 -3.88 -3.84
C GLU A 184 31.39 -2.68 -3.09
N PRO A 185 30.83 -1.47 -3.18
CA PRO A 185 29.61 -1.09 -3.93
C PRO A 185 29.82 -1.07 -5.46
N ASP A 186 28.75 -0.95 -6.25
CA ASP A 186 28.89 -0.67 -7.70
C ASP A 186 29.41 0.76 -7.88
N PHE A 187 30.73 0.91 -7.81
CA PHE A 187 31.43 2.20 -7.78
C PHE A 187 31.11 3.07 -9.00
N LYS A 188 30.83 2.45 -10.15
CA LYS A 188 30.46 3.15 -11.39
C LYS A 188 29.09 3.85 -11.29
N SER A 189 28.20 3.35 -10.44
CA SER A 189 26.86 3.90 -10.23
C SER A 189 26.82 5.09 -9.24
N LEU A 190 27.90 5.31 -8.49
CA LEU A 190 28.00 6.42 -7.54
C LEU A 190 28.07 7.77 -8.27
N SER A 191 27.69 8.85 -7.58
CA SER A 191 27.85 10.21 -8.14
C SER A 191 29.33 10.54 -8.40
N GLU A 192 29.61 11.44 -9.35
CA GLU A 192 31.01 11.83 -9.63
C GLU A 192 31.70 12.40 -8.38
N ASP A 193 30.98 13.18 -7.57
CA ASP A 193 31.49 13.74 -6.31
C ASP A 193 31.82 12.63 -5.29
N ASP A 194 30.95 11.61 -5.14
CA ASP A 194 31.21 10.47 -4.25
C ASP A 194 32.42 9.65 -4.70
N GLN A 195 32.53 9.39 -6.01
CA GLN A 195 33.68 8.68 -6.58
C GLN A 195 34.99 9.44 -6.27
N ILE A 196 34.97 10.77 -6.41
CA ILE A 196 36.12 11.63 -6.10
C ILE A 196 36.45 11.58 -4.62
N ASP A 197 35.48 11.78 -3.73
CA ASP A 197 35.69 11.83 -2.29
C ASP A 197 36.25 10.50 -1.75
N ILE A 198 35.70 9.37 -2.20
CA ILE A 198 36.19 8.04 -1.83
C ILE A 198 37.61 7.82 -2.36
N ALA A 199 37.88 8.10 -3.63
CA ALA A 199 39.20 7.93 -4.22
C ALA A 199 40.25 8.77 -3.49
N VAL A 200 39.95 10.04 -3.20
CA VAL A 200 40.82 10.95 -2.44
C VAL A 200 41.06 10.44 -1.02
N HIS A 201 40.02 9.95 -0.34
CA HIS A 201 40.15 9.42 1.00
C HIS A 201 41.05 8.19 1.03
N VAL A 202 40.78 7.18 0.20
CA VAL A 202 41.55 5.94 0.15
C VAL A 202 43.01 6.19 -0.29
N LEU A 203 43.23 7.14 -1.21
CA LEU A 203 44.57 7.61 -1.58
C LEU A 203 45.33 8.27 -0.43
N SER A 204 44.64 8.84 0.57
CA SER A 204 45.28 9.48 1.73
C SER A 204 45.70 8.50 2.83
N LEU A 205 45.23 7.25 2.81
CA LEU A 205 45.50 6.24 3.83
C LEU A 205 46.84 5.54 3.60
N ASP A 206 47.60 5.29 4.67
CA ASP A 206 48.85 4.54 4.56
C ASP A 206 48.58 3.02 4.46
N PRO A 207 49.21 2.30 3.52
CA PRO A 207 49.05 0.85 3.42
C PRO A 207 49.72 0.13 4.60
N PRO A 208 49.30 -1.12 4.91
CA PRO A 208 49.84 -1.90 6.03
C PRO A 208 51.32 -2.24 5.90
N THR A 209 51.84 -2.31 4.67
CA THR A 209 53.25 -2.65 4.41
C THR A 209 53.92 -1.61 3.52
N SER A 210 55.25 -1.62 3.47
CA SER A 210 56.02 -0.81 2.51
C SER A 210 55.75 -1.18 1.05
N ASN A 211 55.20 -2.38 0.80
CA ASN A 211 54.90 -2.87 -0.55
C ASN A 211 53.48 -2.50 -1.01
N GLY A 212 52.63 -1.99 -0.12
CA GLY A 212 51.23 -1.68 -0.41
C GLY A 212 50.25 -2.56 0.38
N TYR A 213 49.02 -2.66 -0.13
CA TYR A 213 47.96 -3.55 0.31
C TYR A 213 48.24 -4.99 -0.16
N GLN A 214 47.88 -5.96 0.66
CA GLN A 214 48.21 -7.38 0.47
C GLN A 214 47.21 -8.11 -0.43
N ASP A 215 45.94 -7.69 -0.41
CA ASP A 215 44.87 -8.24 -1.23
C ASP A 215 43.83 -7.16 -1.59
N GLU A 216 42.97 -7.47 -2.56
CA GLU A 216 41.91 -6.58 -3.03
C GLU A 216 40.83 -6.34 -1.96
N LYS A 217 40.62 -7.31 -1.05
CA LYS A 217 39.63 -7.20 0.03
C LYS A 217 39.96 -6.07 0.98
N GLN A 218 41.24 -5.79 1.21
CA GLN A 218 41.69 -4.64 2.00
C GLN A 218 41.27 -3.31 1.36
N VAL A 219 41.43 -3.19 0.04
CA VAL A 219 41.06 -1.96 -0.69
C VAL A 219 39.54 -1.83 -0.77
N GLN A 220 38.84 -2.93 -1.04
CA GLN A 220 37.38 -2.99 -1.05
C GLN A 220 36.77 -2.59 0.29
N TYR A 221 37.29 -3.11 1.41
CA TYR A 221 36.85 -2.70 2.74
C TYR A 221 36.98 -1.19 2.96
N LEU A 222 38.09 -0.58 2.52
CA LEU A 222 38.30 0.86 2.65
C LEU A 222 37.31 1.68 1.81
N VAL A 223 36.98 1.21 0.61
CA VAL A 223 35.95 1.82 -0.24
C VAL A 223 34.57 1.72 0.41
N GLN A 224 34.22 0.56 0.97
CA GLN A 224 32.94 0.36 1.67
C GLN A 224 32.83 1.23 2.92
N LEU A 225 33.89 1.31 3.74
CA LEU A 225 33.92 2.18 4.92
C LEU A 225 33.81 3.66 4.53
N ALA A 226 34.47 4.06 3.44
CA ALA A 226 34.39 5.42 2.92
C ALA A 226 32.98 5.77 2.44
N LEU A 227 32.30 4.86 1.75
CA LEU A 227 30.90 5.04 1.36
C LEU A 227 29.99 5.15 2.58
N GLN A 228 30.14 4.24 3.56
CA GLN A 228 29.36 4.26 4.80
C GLN A 228 29.54 5.59 5.57
N ALA A 229 30.77 6.13 5.58
CA ALA A 229 31.02 7.45 6.14
C ALA A 229 30.30 8.57 5.36
N LEU A 230 30.25 8.54 4.03
CA LEU A 230 29.53 9.53 3.21
C LEU A 230 28.01 9.47 3.39
N GLU A 231 27.46 8.27 3.57
CA GLU A 231 26.02 8.08 3.75
C GLU A 231 25.54 8.54 5.12
N LEU A 232 26.40 8.47 6.14
CA LEU A 232 26.06 8.85 7.52
C LEU A 232 25.42 10.25 7.62
N PRO A 233 26.03 11.38 7.17
CA PRO A 233 25.41 12.70 7.21
C PRO A 233 24.15 12.86 6.33
N ARG A 234 23.94 11.95 5.35
CA ARG A 234 22.78 11.98 4.45
C ARG A 234 21.57 11.31 5.07
N LYS A 235 21.79 10.29 5.90
CA LYS A 235 20.75 9.44 6.48
C LYS A 235 20.51 9.68 7.98
N ILE A 236 21.44 10.32 8.69
CA ILE A 236 21.30 10.70 10.10
C ILE A 236 20.32 11.88 10.25
N GLY A 237 19.43 11.83 11.25
CA GLY A 237 18.35 12.81 11.48
C GLY A 237 16.92 12.32 11.21
N GLY A 238 16.73 11.04 10.83
CA GLY A 238 15.43 10.39 10.64
C GLY A 238 15.10 9.33 11.71
N ALA A 239 13.98 8.61 11.54
CA ALA A 239 13.58 7.51 12.44
C ALA A 239 14.63 6.39 12.55
N ASP A 240 15.42 6.22 11.49
CA ASP A 240 16.41 5.14 11.33
C ASP A 240 17.84 5.55 11.72
N SER A 241 18.03 6.75 12.31
CA SER A 241 19.37 7.31 12.62
C SER A 241 20.25 6.39 13.47
N ARG A 242 19.62 5.57 14.33
CA ARG A 242 20.31 4.55 15.12
C ARG A 242 20.85 3.42 14.24
N GLU A 243 20.06 2.94 13.30
CA GLU A 243 20.42 1.80 12.44
C GLU A 243 21.59 2.16 11.52
N VAL A 244 21.55 3.36 10.95
CA VAL A 244 22.65 3.91 10.14
C VAL A 244 23.94 4.00 10.95
N LEU A 245 23.86 4.44 12.21
CA LEU A 245 25.04 4.55 13.06
C LEU A 245 25.54 3.17 13.52
N ASP A 246 24.64 2.23 13.80
CA ASP A 246 24.97 0.84 14.12
C ASP A 246 25.71 0.15 12.95
N GLU A 247 25.26 0.36 11.71
CA GLU A 247 25.95 -0.11 10.52
C GLU A 247 27.36 0.49 10.39
N PHE A 248 27.50 1.80 10.62
CA PHE A 248 28.79 2.48 10.54
C PHE A 248 29.80 1.96 11.58
N TYR A 249 29.39 1.82 12.85
CA TYR A 249 30.26 1.25 13.89
C TYR A 249 30.50 -0.24 13.71
N GLY A 250 29.52 -0.99 13.18
CA GLY A 250 29.69 -2.38 12.77
C GLY A 250 30.76 -2.52 11.69
N LYS A 251 30.71 -1.66 10.67
CA LYS A 251 31.72 -1.63 9.60
C LYS A 251 33.11 -1.29 10.14
N LEU A 252 33.21 -0.33 11.06
CA LEU A 252 34.48 -0.02 11.74
C LEU A 252 35.05 -1.22 12.53
N ALA A 253 34.19 -2.04 13.14
CA ALA A 253 34.60 -3.23 13.87
C ALA A 253 35.08 -4.37 12.95
N GLU A 254 34.62 -4.42 11.69
CA GLU A 254 35.07 -5.40 10.68
C GLU A 254 36.54 -5.21 10.28
N ARG A 255 37.14 -4.05 10.53
CA ARG A 255 38.54 -3.76 10.19
C ARG A 255 39.53 -4.85 10.60
N LYS A 256 39.33 -5.45 11.79
CA LYS A 256 40.16 -6.54 12.34
C LYS A 256 40.17 -7.81 11.49
N GLN A 257 39.18 -7.99 10.63
CA GLN A 257 39.09 -9.13 9.71
C GLN A 257 39.94 -8.92 8.46
N HIS A 258 40.28 -7.66 8.13
CA HIS A 258 41.01 -7.29 6.92
C HIS A 258 42.46 -6.87 7.18
N PHE A 259 42.76 -6.38 8.39
CA PHE A 259 44.09 -5.91 8.76
C PHE A 259 44.58 -6.55 10.06
N ASP A 260 45.73 -7.23 10.00
CA ASP A 260 46.40 -7.85 11.15
C ASP A 260 47.49 -6.90 11.69
N TYR A 261 47.16 -6.08 12.68
CA TYR A 261 48.11 -5.16 13.32
C TYR A 261 48.39 -5.58 14.77
N PRO A 262 49.57 -6.13 15.07
CA PRO A 262 49.92 -6.49 16.44
C PRO A 262 50.25 -5.23 17.28
N GLY A 263 49.39 -4.92 18.24
CA GLY A 263 49.77 -4.24 19.49
C GLY A 263 49.72 -2.70 19.56
N VAL A 264 49.12 -2.00 18.59
CA VAL A 264 49.02 -0.51 18.60
C VAL A 264 47.56 -0.01 18.56
N GLU A 265 46.57 -0.90 18.41
CA GLU A 265 45.16 -0.52 18.18
C GLU A 265 44.20 -0.80 19.36
N ASP A 266 44.68 -1.14 20.56
CA ASP A 266 43.78 -1.42 21.70
C ASP A 266 42.77 -0.27 21.94
N GLY A 267 43.21 0.99 21.82
CA GLY A 267 42.35 2.16 21.96
C GLY A 267 41.41 2.46 20.78
N TYR A 268 41.71 1.95 19.57
CA TYR A 268 40.84 2.11 18.39
C TYR A 268 39.57 1.27 18.56
N TYR A 269 39.74 0.00 18.93
CA TYR A 269 38.61 -0.90 19.15
C TYR A 269 37.89 -0.64 20.46
N GLU A 270 38.58 -0.15 21.50
CA GLU A 270 37.96 0.17 22.80
C GLU A 270 36.73 1.08 22.66
N ARG A 271 36.81 2.16 21.85
CA ARG A 271 35.67 3.07 21.65
C ARG A 271 34.58 2.48 20.77
N ILE A 272 34.95 1.69 19.76
CA ILE A 272 33.99 1.00 18.89
C ILE A 272 33.19 -0.02 19.71
N ASP A 273 33.88 -0.83 20.50
CA ASP A 273 33.27 -1.80 21.40
C ASP A 273 32.45 -1.11 22.49
N LEU A 274 32.88 0.07 22.98
CA LEU A 274 32.12 0.82 23.96
C LEU A 274 30.75 1.28 23.43
N TYR A 275 30.69 1.73 22.18
CA TYR A 275 29.44 2.07 21.48
C TYR A 275 28.60 0.81 21.23
N LEU A 276 29.18 -0.23 20.63
CA LEU A 276 28.44 -1.46 20.26
C LEU A 276 27.86 -2.20 21.48
N ASN A 277 28.51 -2.09 22.65
CA ASN A 277 28.03 -2.66 23.90
C ASN A 277 27.21 -1.68 24.76
N SER A 278 26.84 -0.51 24.23
CA SER A 278 26.00 0.46 24.96
C SER A 278 24.50 0.20 24.75
N SER A 279 23.71 0.65 25.72
CA SER A 279 22.25 0.50 25.68
C SER A 279 21.65 1.28 24.51
N GLU A 280 20.42 0.93 24.12
CA GLU A 280 19.74 1.60 22.99
C GLU A 280 19.69 3.12 23.19
N ILE A 281 19.44 3.58 24.42
CA ILE A 281 19.33 5.01 24.72
C ILE A 281 20.65 5.74 24.58
N GLU A 282 21.75 5.12 25.00
CA GLU A 282 23.10 5.68 24.89
C GLU A 282 23.53 5.79 23.43
N ARG A 283 23.21 4.78 22.60
CA ARG A 283 23.45 4.84 21.15
C ARG A 283 22.61 5.92 20.46
N ARG A 284 21.36 6.11 20.89
CA ARG A 284 20.52 7.23 20.42
C ARG A 284 21.12 8.58 20.81
N MET A 285 21.67 8.73 22.02
CA MET A 285 22.38 9.95 22.42
C MET A 285 23.65 10.18 21.57
N THR A 286 24.38 9.12 21.21
CA THR A 286 25.50 9.23 20.23
C THR A 286 25.00 9.68 18.85
N ALA A 287 23.83 9.21 18.39
CA ALA A 287 23.25 9.64 17.13
C ALA A 287 22.96 11.15 17.13
N PHE A 288 22.37 11.69 18.20
CA PHE A 288 22.15 13.14 18.33
C PHE A 288 23.45 13.98 18.28
N LEU A 289 24.56 13.45 18.80
CA LEU A 289 25.87 14.10 18.68
C LEU A 289 26.34 14.17 17.21
N TYR A 290 26.13 13.11 16.43
CA TYR A 290 26.40 13.13 14.99
C TYR A 290 25.44 14.05 14.23
N GLU A 291 24.14 14.00 14.55
CA GLU A 291 23.13 14.88 13.97
C GLU A 291 23.50 16.35 14.18
N HIS A 292 24.00 16.72 15.36
CA HIS A 292 24.39 18.10 15.64
C HIS A 292 25.75 18.49 15.01
N LYS A 293 26.77 17.62 15.05
CA LYS A 293 28.15 18.00 14.67
C LYS A 293 28.53 17.71 13.22
N ILE A 294 27.85 16.81 12.53
CA ILE A 294 28.26 16.26 11.22
C ILE A 294 27.22 16.65 10.14
N ILE A 295 26.61 17.83 10.25
CA ILE A 295 25.62 18.33 9.28
C ILE A 295 26.31 18.86 8.01
N GLY A 296 25.65 18.66 6.86
CA GLY A 296 26.09 19.15 5.56
C GLY A 296 26.77 18.07 4.72
N ASN A 297 27.84 18.43 4.01
CA ASN A 297 28.67 17.48 3.25
C ASN A 297 30.12 17.45 3.82
N PRO A 298 30.32 16.98 5.07
CA PRO A 298 31.65 16.89 5.66
C PRO A 298 32.49 15.85 4.93
N SER A 299 33.81 16.08 4.84
CA SER A 299 34.71 15.09 4.22
C SER A 299 34.78 13.81 5.05
N ILE A 300 34.94 12.67 4.38
CA ILE A 300 35.06 11.33 5.00
C ILE A 300 36.04 11.33 6.18
N LYS A 301 37.18 12.02 6.02
CA LYS A 301 38.19 12.14 7.09
C LYS A 301 37.65 12.81 8.35
N LYS A 302 36.82 13.85 8.23
CA LYS A 302 36.21 14.53 9.39
C LYS A 302 35.21 13.60 10.10
N ILE A 303 34.43 12.85 9.33
CA ILE A 303 33.42 11.92 9.84
C ILE A 303 34.09 10.81 10.65
N LEU A 304 35.11 10.17 10.06
CA LEU A 304 35.89 9.12 10.74
C LEU A 304 36.66 9.65 11.96
N ALA A 305 37.15 10.89 11.92
CA ALA A 305 37.85 11.51 13.05
C ALA A 305 36.90 11.85 14.22
N TYR A 306 35.64 12.17 13.94
CA TYR A 306 34.67 12.53 14.98
C TYR A 306 34.18 11.32 15.80
N ARG A 307 34.36 10.10 15.29
CA ARG A 307 33.98 8.86 15.98
C ARG A 307 34.40 8.83 17.45
N ASP A 308 35.68 9.06 17.72
CA ASP A 308 36.21 8.93 19.07
C ASP A 308 35.66 10.01 20.01
N THR A 309 35.46 11.22 19.46
CA THR A 309 34.82 12.34 20.15
C THR A 309 33.36 12.03 20.46
N ALA A 310 32.58 11.58 19.47
CA ALA A 310 31.16 11.25 19.64
C ALA A 310 30.94 10.21 20.75
N VAL A 311 31.72 9.12 20.74
CA VAL A 311 31.66 8.11 21.80
C VAL A 311 32.12 8.67 23.15
N GLY A 312 33.14 9.53 23.17
CA GLY A 312 33.64 10.16 24.39
C GLY A 312 32.64 11.13 25.03
N ASP A 313 31.89 11.84 24.20
CA ASP A 313 30.89 12.82 24.59
C ASP A 313 29.52 12.16 24.85
N THR A 314 29.38 10.86 24.54
CA THR A 314 28.14 10.11 24.80
C THR A 314 27.89 10.04 26.32
N PRO A 315 26.69 10.45 26.80
CA PRO A 315 26.31 10.31 28.19
C PRO A 315 25.91 8.86 28.51
N PHE A 316 26.87 8.04 28.97
CA PHE A 316 26.62 6.64 29.35
C PHE A 316 25.88 6.50 30.68
N ILE A 317 24.63 6.97 30.72
CA ILE A 317 23.77 7.05 31.92
C ILE A 317 23.54 5.70 32.61
N ASN A 318 23.62 4.59 31.88
CA ASN A 318 23.44 3.25 32.45
C ASN A 318 24.72 2.63 33.00
N LYS A 319 25.89 3.23 32.73
CA LYS A 319 27.20 2.72 33.18
C LYS A 319 27.73 3.41 34.43
N VAL A 320 27.18 4.56 34.83
CA VAL A 320 27.61 5.30 36.03
C VAL A 320 27.05 4.70 37.32
N VAL A 321 27.81 4.81 38.42
CA VAL A 321 27.40 4.27 39.74
C VAL A 321 27.61 5.24 40.90
N THR A 322 28.15 6.44 40.62
CA THR A 322 28.37 7.50 41.61
C THR A 322 27.60 8.74 41.21
N SER A 323 27.15 9.51 42.19
CA SER A 323 26.38 10.75 41.97
C SER A 323 27.22 11.77 41.21
N GLU A 324 28.53 11.85 41.50
CA GLU A 324 29.48 12.69 40.76
C GLU A 324 29.53 12.35 39.27
N ASP A 325 29.57 11.07 38.91
CA ASP A 325 29.59 10.66 37.50
C ASP A 325 28.22 10.82 36.83
N MET A 326 27.12 10.68 37.60
CA MET A 326 25.78 10.97 37.11
C MET A 326 25.59 12.46 36.82
N MET A 327 26.11 13.36 37.65
CA MET A 327 26.09 14.81 37.37
C MET A 327 26.81 15.13 36.05
N LYS A 328 28.00 14.56 35.81
CA LYS A 328 28.73 14.73 34.55
C LYS A 328 27.95 14.20 33.34
N VAL A 329 27.15 13.15 33.53
CA VAL A 329 26.26 12.63 32.49
C VAL A 329 25.12 13.60 32.21
N LEU A 330 24.50 14.16 33.25
CA LEU A 330 23.42 15.16 33.11
C LEU A 330 23.91 16.44 32.45
N ASP A 331 25.13 16.91 32.76
CA ASP A 331 25.80 18.01 32.06
C ASP A 331 25.92 17.73 30.55
N LYS A 332 26.39 16.54 30.18
CA LYS A 332 26.51 16.14 28.77
C LYS A 332 25.16 16.03 28.06
N ILE A 333 24.12 15.58 28.77
CA ILE A 333 22.75 15.53 28.22
C ILE A 333 22.26 16.95 27.92
N LEU A 334 22.52 17.90 28.81
CA LEU A 334 22.20 19.31 28.59
C LEU A 334 23.00 19.89 27.41
N GLU A 335 24.30 19.63 27.31
CA GLU A 335 25.13 20.08 26.17
C GLU A 335 24.58 19.59 24.81
N ILE A 336 24.00 18.39 24.77
CA ILE A 336 23.32 17.86 23.57
C ILE A 336 22.04 18.64 23.28
N GLN A 337 21.19 18.83 24.31
CA GLN A 337 19.93 19.57 24.19
C GLN A 337 20.18 21.00 23.67
N GLU A 338 21.04 21.76 24.35
CA GLU A 338 21.37 23.13 23.98
C GLU A 338 22.01 23.23 22.60
N GLY A 339 22.85 22.25 22.24
CA GLY A 339 23.45 22.17 20.92
C GLY A 339 22.40 22.09 19.80
N ILE A 340 21.39 21.24 19.98
CA ILE A 340 20.29 21.06 19.03
C ILE A 340 19.40 22.30 18.99
N GLU A 341 19.01 22.84 20.15
CA GLU A 341 18.18 24.05 20.24
C GLU A 341 18.87 25.26 19.60
N SER A 342 20.16 25.47 19.89
CA SER A 342 21.00 26.53 19.32
C SER A 342 21.19 26.37 17.81
N TYR A 343 21.25 25.13 17.32
CA TYR A 343 21.25 24.88 15.87
C TYR A 343 19.92 25.28 15.24
N ASN A 344 18.80 24.82 15.83
CA ASN A 344 17.45 25.06 15.32
C ASN A 344 16.99 26.52 15.42
N SER A 345 17.53 27.30 16.35
CA SER A 345 17.15 28.71 16.56
C SER A 345 17.75 29.67 15.51
N LYS A 346 18.70 29.24 14.68
CA LYS A 346 19.35 30.10 13.69
C LYS A 346 18.52 30.19 12.40
N GLU A 347 18.28 31.41 11.92
CA GLU A 347 17.50 31.65 10.69
C GLU A 347 18.05 30.90 9.46
N GLU A 348 19.38 30.72 9.38
CA GLU A 348 20.05 29.99 8.29
C GLU A 348 19.71 28.48 8.23
N ASN A 349 19.16 27.91 9.31
CA ASN A 349 18.86 26.47 9.43
C ASN A 349 17.35 26.15 9.30
N GLN A 350 16.47 27.13 9.05
CA GLN A 350 15.02 26.91 8.97
C GLN A 350 14.59 25.96 7.83
N GLU A 351 15.43 25.77 6.82
CA GLU A 351 15.17 24.82 5.72
C GLU A 351 15.49 23.36 6.11
N LYS A 352 16.30 23.13 7.16
CA LYS A 352 16.68 21.79 7.64
C LYS A 352 16.88 21.78 9.16
N LEU A 353 15.77 21.74 9.90
CA LEU A 353 15.79 21.60 11.35
C LEU A 353 16.21 20.20 11.79
N LEU A 354 16.93 20.11 12.90
CA LEU A 354 17.18 18.86 13.61
C LEU A 354 15.94 18.45 14.41
N GLY A 355 15.77 17.15 14.63
CA GLY A 355 14.77 16.64 15.56
C GLY A 355 14.98 17.23 16.96
N SER A 356 13.89 17.55 17.66
CA SER A 356 13.96 18.01 19.05
C SER A 356 14.58 16.92 19.93
N PHE A 357 15.47 17.33 20.84
CA PHE A 357 16.02 16.39 21.81
C PHE A 357 14.90 15.85 22.73
N PRO A 358 14.78 14.54 22.98
CA PRO A 358 13.60 13.97 23.65
C PRO A 358 13.53 14.18 25.16
N LEU A 359 14.56 14.77 25.77
CA LEU A 359 14.60 15.12 27.18
C LEU A 359 14.55 16.65 27.32
N ASP A 360 13.85 17.11 28.35
CA ASP A 360 13.98 18.47 28.85
C ASP A 360 14.74 18.44 30.18
N ILE A 361 16.00 18.88 30.11
CA ILE A 361 16.89 19.07 31.25
C ILE A 361 17.29 20.54 31.43
N SER A 362 16.55 21.47 30.80
CA SER A 362 16.85 22.91 30.83
C SER A 362 16.93 23.52 32.23
N LYS A 363 16.24 22.92 33.21
CA LYS A 363 16.25 23.36 34.61
C LYS A 363 17.53 22.95 35.37
N TRP A 364 18.36 22.06 34.83
CA TRP A 364 19.57 21.52 35.48
C TRP A 364 20.60 22.57 35.86
N GLU A 365 20.87 23.53 34.96
CA GLU A 365 21.82 24.61 35.21
C GLU A 365 21.35 25.61 36.28
N ASN A 366 20.05 25.64 36.57
CA ASN A 366 19.47 26.53 37.57
C ASN A 366 19.52 25.96 38.99
N LEU A 367 19.89 24.68 39.15
CA LEU A 367 20.03 24.02 40.44
C LEU A 367 21.35 24.41 41.12
N SER A 368 21.32 24.56 42.45
CA SER A 368 22.54 24.64 43.26
C SER A 368 23.30 23.31 43.22
N SER A 369 24.60 23.32 43.53
CA SER A 369 25.40 22.09 43.53
C SER A 369 24.86 20.99 44.48
N GLU A 370 24.19 21.38 45.57
CA GLU A 370 23.55 20.44 46.49
C GLU A 370 22.28 19.82 45.88
N GLU A 371 21.47 20.60 45.16
CA GLU A 371 20.29 20.11 44.44
C GLU A 371 20.67 19.24 43.24
N GLN A 372 21.75 19.59 42.52
CA GLN A 372 22.29 18.78 41.43
C GLN A 372 22.73 17.39 41.94
N GLU A 373 23.39 17.33 43.10
CA GLU A 373 23.77 16.07 43.74
C GLU A 373 22.54 15.26 44.16
N GLN A 374 21.49 15.92 44.67
CA GLN A 374 20.23 15.25 45.04
C GLN A 374 19.49 14.68 43.82
N LEU A 375 19.44 15.39 42.69
CA LEU A 375 18.87 14.83 41.45
C LEU A 375 19.71 13.66 40.95
N ALA A 376 21.04 13.77 40.97
CA ALA A 376 21.93 12.67 40.59
C ALA A 376 21.72 11.43 41.47
N ASP A 377 21.55 11.60 42.78
CA ASP A 377 21.20 10.54 43.73
C ASP A 377 19.82 9.94 43.41
N LEU A 378 18.82 10.78 43.13
CA LEU A 378 17.48 10.32 42.75
C LEU A 378 17.55 9.47 41.48
N MET A 379 18.23 9.96 40.45
CA MET A 379 18.47 9.24 39.19
C MET A 379 19.14 7.89 39.44
N LEU A 380 20.12 7.80 40.33
CA LEU A 380 20.74 6.50 40.65
C LEU A 380 19.80 5.57 41.44
N SER A 381 18.96 6.12 42.32
CA SER A 381 18.06 5.36 43.19
C SER A 381 16.83 4.80 42.47
N GLU A 382 16.25 5.59 41.56
CA GLU A 382 15.06 5.24 40.77
C GLU A 382 15.43 4.51 39.46
N ARG A 383 16.74 4.40 39.14
CA ARG A 383 17.19 3.67 37.96
C ARG A 383 16.77 2.20 38.04
N PRO A 384 16.04 1.67 37.04
CA PRO A 384 15.66 0.26 37.01
C PRO A 384 16.87 -0.67 37.03
N VAL A 385 16.67 -1.93 37.46
CA VAL A 385 17.74 -2.94 37.62
C VAL A 385 18.55 -3.17 36.32
N ASN A 386 17.93 -2.98 35.15
CA ASN A 386 18.57 -3.11 33.84
C ASN A 386 19.00 -1.77 33.23
N GLY A 387 19.01 -0.69 34.00
CA GLY A 387 19.19 0.67 33.51
C GLY A 387 17.89 1.26 32.93
N TYR A 388 17.97 2.53 32.52
CA TYR A 388 16.91 3.22 31.79
C TYR A 388 16.77 2.64 30.38
N ALA A 389 15.55 2.24 30.01
CA ALA A 389 15.23 1.67 28.72
C ALA A 389 14.74 2.72 27.70
N SER A 390 14.29 3.90 28.15
CA SER A 390 13.77 4.94 27.26
C SER A 390 14.00 6.36 27.80
N PHE A 391 13.97 7.36 26.91
CA PHE A 391 14.02 8.78 27.29
C PHE A 391 12.85 9.15 28.22
N LYS A 392 11.68 8.53 28.04
CA LYS A 392 10.51 8.74 28.90
C LYS A 392 10.77 8.35 30.36
N GLU A 393 11.48 7.26 30.61
CA GLU A 393 11.83 6.84 31.97
C GLU A 393 12.81 7.81 32.61
N ILE A 394 13.81 8.27 31.86
CA ILE A 394 14.76 9.30 32.30
C ILE A 394 14.00 10.59 32.64
N GLN A 395 13.14 11.07 31.74
CA GLN A 395 12.34 12.28 31.95
C GLN A 395 11.40 12.15 33.14
N THR A 396 10.82 10.97 33.38
CA THR A 396 9.92 10.75 34.53
C THR A 396 10.65 10.99 35.85
N VAL A 397 11.88 10.50 35.98
CA VAL A 397 12.68 10.69 37.20
C VAL A 397 13.17 12.14 37.34
N ILE A 398 13.57 12.77 36.22
CA ILE A 398 13.91 14.20 36.19
C ILE A 398 12.71 15.03 36.65
N ASN A 399 11.53 14.78 36.08
CA ASN A 399 10.30 15.48 36.45
C ASN A 399 10.02 15.29 37.94
N GLN A 400 10.11 14.06 38.47
CA GLN A 400 9.90 13.76 39.90
C GLN A 400 10.78 14.62 40.83
N PHE A 401 12.00 15.00 40.41
CA PHE A 401 12.87 15.88 41.20
C PHE A 401 12.41 17.34 41.18
N PHE A 402 12.03 17.84 40.01
CA PHE A 402 11.55 19.22 39.84
C PHE A 402 10.11 19.43 40.30
N HIS A 403 9.46 18.38 40.85
CA HIS A 403 8.22 18.52 41.59
C HIS A 403 8.50 19.20 42.94
N ASP A 404 8.77 20.50 42.91
CA ASP A 404 8.56 21.36 44.05
C ASP A 404 7.05 21.60 44.22
N ASP A 405 6.58 21.49 45.46
CA ASP A 405 5.20 21.76 45.92
C ASP A 405 4.70 23.21 45.64
N ASN A 406 5.35 23.96 44.74
CA ASN A 406 5.05 25.36 44.41
C ASN A 406 5.16 25.76 42.92
N GLU A 407 5.38 24.85 41.96
CA GLU A 407 5.11 25.19 40.55
C GLU A 407 3.61 25.06 40.27
N SER A 408 3.02 26.13 39.76
CA SER A 408 1.61 26.20 39.46
C SER A 408 1.24 25.10 38.47
N ASP A 409 0.39 24.15 38.91
CA ASP A 409 -0.36 23.16 38.13
C ASP A 409 -0.38 23.49 36.62
N PRO A 410 0.03 22.60 35.68
CA PRO A 410 0.11 22.88 34.23
C PRO A 410 -1.14 23.56 33.65
N LEU A 411 -2.31 23.27 34.21
CA LEU A 411 -3.56 23.96 33.89
C LEU A 411 -3.54 25.46 34.26
N THR A 412 -2.91 25.83 35.37
CA THR A 412 -2.63 27.22 35.79
C THR A 412 -1.67 27.93 34.83
N VAL A 413 -0.63 27.25 34.32
CA VAL A 413 0.24 27.81 33.28
C VAL A 413 -0.55 28.10 32.01
N LEU A 414 -1.37 27.13 31.56
CA LEU A 414 -2.27 27.29 30.43
C LEU A 414 -3.28 28.45 30.62
N ASN A 415 -3.88 28.55 31.81
CA ASN A 415 -4.80 29.64 32.16
C ASN A 415 -4.10 31.01 32.26
N THR A 416 -2.82 31.02 32.63
CA THR A 416 -2.00 32.24 32.64
C THR A 416 -1.70 32.68 31.21
N ALA A 417 -1.30 31.76 30.33
CA ALA A 417 -1.11 32.03 28.90
C ALA A 417 -2.41 32.54 28.24
N LYS A 418 -3.54 31.94 28.61
CA LYS A 418 -4.89 32.40 28.20
C LYS A 418 -5.17 33.83 28.62
N SER A 419 -5.00 34.13 29.91
CA SER A 419 -5.29 35.44 30.49
C SER A 419 -4.43 36.53 29.86
N ASN A 420 -3.19 36.20 29.51
CA ASN A 420 -2.25 37.09 28.84
C ASN A 420 -2.44 37.15 27.32
N ARG A 421 -3.33 36.31 26.74
CA ARG A 421 -3.51 36.14 25.29
C ARG A 421 -2.21 35.89 24.54
N ASN A 422 -1.29 35.15 25.17
CA ASN A 422 0.00 34.83 24.57
C ASN A 422 -0.12 33.50 23.81
N ILE A 423 -0.12 33.58 22.48
CA ILE A 423 -0.31 32.44 21.56
C ILE A 423 0.84 31.43 21.71
N GLU A 424 2.08 31.90 21.74
CA GLU A 424 3.25 31.04 21.87
C GLU A 424 3.26 30.31 23.22
N ALA A 425 3.01 31.03 24.31
CA ALA A 425 2.93 30.43 25.63
C ALA A 425 1.73 29.46 25.75
N MET A 426 0.62 29.75 25.08
CA MET A 426 -0.53 28.85 25.03
C MET A 426 -0.20 27.58 24.26
N ARG A 427 0.45 27.69 23.09
CA ARG A 427 0.90 26.53 22.30
C ARG A 427 1.84 25.64 23.11
N LEU A 428 2.84 26.24 23.77
CA LEU A 428 3.78 25.50 24.63
C LEU A 428 3.05 24.82 25.80
N ALA A 429 2.15 25.52 26.48
CA ALA A 429 1.38 24.96 27.60
C ALA A 429 0.43 23.83 27.18
N MET A 430 -0.11 23.88 25.95
CA MET A 430 -0.95 22.80 25.39
C MET A 430 -0.12 21.58 24.96
N GLU A 431 1.12 21.80 24.52
CA GLU A 431 2.04 20.75 24.09
C GLU A 431 2.82 20.14 25.26
N ASP A 432 2.67 20.71 26.46
CA ASP A 432 3.25 20.21 27.71
C ASP A 432 2.69 18.83 28.07
N PRO A 433 3.54 17.78 28.11
CA PRO A 433 3.13 16.43 28.49
C PRO A 433 2.51 16.35 29.89
N ASP A 434 2.92 17.22 30.81
CA ASP A 434 2.47 17.21 32.21
C ASP A 434 1.04 17.74 32.36
N LEU A 435 0.50 18.46 31.36
CA LEU A 435 -0.93 18.79 31.28
C LEU A 435 -1.81 17.54 31.15
N GLY A 436 -1.25 16.42 30.68
CA GLY A 436 -1.90 15.11 30.68
C GLY A 436 -3.06 14.97 29.69
N ILE A 437 -3.05 15.78 28.62
CA ILE A 437 -3.95 15.69 27.46
C ILE A 437 -3.33 14.81 26.35
N THR A 438 -4.17 14.27 25.47
CA THR A 438 -3.72 13.48 24.32
C THR A 438 -3.82 14.33 23.06
N LEU A 439 -2.69 14.63 22.41
CA LEU A 439 -2.70 15.43 21.19
C LEU A 439 -3.51 14.72 20.08
N PRO A 440 -4.37 15.44 19.32
CA PRO A 440 -5.20 14.81 18.30
C PRO A 440 -4.35 14.22 17.18
N ASN A 441 -4.81 13.14 16.56
CA ASN A 441 -4.08 12.47 15.47
C ASN A 441 -3.73 13.47 14.36
N GLY A 442 -2.46 13.47 13.94
CA GLY A 442 -1.93 14.38 12.92
C GLY A 442 -1.53 15.77 13.45
N TYR A 443 -1.77 16.10 14.73
CA TYR A 443 -1.37 17.40 15.32
C TYR A 443 0.13 17.67 15.15
N GLY A 444 0.98 16.65 15.36
CA GLY A 444 2.43 16.75 15.17
C GLY A 444 2.89 16.97 13.71
N ALA A 445 2.02 16.74 12.73
CA ALA A 445 2.28 17.02 11.32
C ALA A 445 1.72 18.38 10.86
N LEU A 446 0.96 19.08 11.71
CA LEU A 446 0.43 20.41 11.40
C LEU A 446 1.55 21.44 11.35
N SER A 447 1.42 22.40 10.44
CA SER A 447 2.33 23.55 10.36
C SER A 447 2.21 24.42 11.62
N LEU A 448 3.26 25.19 11.93
CA LEU A 448 3.26 26.09 13.08
C LEU A 448 2.09 27.08 13.04
N GLN A 449 1.74 27.59 11.85
CA GLN A 449 0.60 28.51 11.68
C GLN A 449 -0.74 27.87 12.06
N VAL A 450 -0.93 26.58 11.78
CA VAL A 450 -2.15 25.86 12.17
C VAL A 450 -2.17 25.58 13.67
N ARG A 451 -1.01 25.30 14.28
CA ARG A 451 -0.91 25.13 15.73
C ARG A 451 -1.14 26.43 16.48
N ASP A 452 -0.63 27.55 15.97
CA ASP A 452 -0.90 28.88 16.49
C ASP A 452 -2.39 29.22 16.40
N PHE A 453 -3.05 28.86 15.29
CA PHE A 453 -4.51 28.96 15.18
C PHE A 453 -5.23 28.15 16.27
N ILE A 454 -4.81 26.90 16.54
CA ILE A 454 -5.42 26.06 17.57
C ILE A 454 -5.21 26.70 18.96
N ALA A 455 -4.01 27.20 19.26
CA ALA A 455 -3.75 27.94 20.49
C ALA A 455 -4.63 29.20 20.60
N GLU A 456 -4.75 29.95 19.51
CA GLU A 456 -5.58 31.15 19.44
C GLU A 456 -7.08 30.83 19.60
N PHE A 457 -7.54 29.67 19.09
CA PHE A 457 -8.89 29.15 19.29
C PHE A 457 -9.18 28.90 20.78
N LEU A 458 -8.26 28.26 21.50
CA LEU A 458 -8.39 28.01 22.94
C LEU A 458 -8.35 29.30 23.78
N ILE A 459 -7.65 30.33 23.30
CA ILE A 459 -7.63 31.66 23.92
C ILE A 459 -8.98 32.36 23.76
N HIS A 460 -9.58 32.35 22.57
CA HIS A 460 -10.71 33.21 22.25
C HIS A 460 -12.09 32.59 22.51
N TYR A 461 -12.25 31.27 22.34
CA TYR A 461 -13.57 30.64 22.36
C TYR A 461 -14.03 30.14 23.73
N VAL A 462 -13.13 30.14 24.73
CA VAL A 462 -13.49 29.90 26.13
C VAL A 462 -13.42 31.20 26.90
N LYS A 463 -14.49 31.60 27.57
CA LYS A 463 -14.53 32.90 28.28
C LYS A 463 -13.80 32.89 29.62
N ASN A 464 -13.89 31.77 30.35
CA ASN A 464 -13.31 31.61 31.68
C ASN A 464 -12.06 30.73 31.61
N ASP A 465 -11.35 30.62 32.72
CA ASP A 465 -10.27 29.66 32.87
C ASP A 465 -10.77 28.21 32.70
N TYR A 466 -9.91 27.39 32.10
CA TYR A 466 -10.08 25.95 32.03
C TYR A 466 -9.96 25.36 33.45
N LYS A 467 -10.90 24.50 33.81
CA LYS A 467 -11.03 23.92 35.15
C LYS A 467 -10.38 22.55 35.28
N ASN A 468 -10.15 21.88 34.16
CA ASN A 468 -9.53 20.58 34.08
C ASN A 468 -8.99 20.32 32.67
N LYS A 469 -8.19 19.27 32.53
CA LYS A 469 -7.60 18.87 31.26
C LYS A 469 -8.63 18.39 30.24
N GLU A 470 -9.76 17.84 30.67
CA GLU A 470 -10.82 17.38 29.77
C GLU A 470 -11.44 18.54 28.99
N GLN A 471 -11.59 19.73 29.60
CA GLN A 471 -12.02 20.94 28.92
C GLN A 471 -11.01 21.42 27.87
N VAL A 472 -9.71 21.29 28.15
CA VAL A 472 -8.64 21.65 27.21
C VAL A 472 -8.63 20.67 26.02
N GLN A 473 -8.66 19.37 26.31
CA GLN A 473 -8.74 18.30 25.32
C GLN A 473 -9.89 18.53 24.35
N TYR A 474 -11.10 18.75 24.87
CA TYR A 474 -12.29 18.99 24.06
C TYR A 474 -12.13 20.20 23.11
N MET A 475 -11.60 21.32 23.61
CA MET A 475 -11.43 22.52 22.79
C MET A 475 -10.36 22.34 21.71
N MET A 476 -9.29 21.60 22.01
CA MET A 476 -8.24 21.27 21.06
C MET A 476 -8.76 20.36 19.93
N GLU A 477 -9.52 19.31 20.27
CA GLU A 477 -10.18 18.45 19.30
C GLU A 477 -11.15 19.23 18.41
N LEU A 478 -11.93 20.14 19.00
CA LEU A 478 -12.88 20.98 18.27
C LEU A 478 -12.15 21.92 17.27
N ALA A 479 -11.02 22.50 17.67
CA ALA A 479 -10.19 23.37 16.82
C ALA A 479 -9.61 22.59 15.63
N VAL A 480 -9.04 21.41 15.89
CA VAL A 480 -8.47 20.53 14.85
C VAL A 480 -9.56 20.08 13.88
N LEU A 481 -10.75 19.73 14.39
CA LEU A 481 -11.87 19.32 13.53
C LEU A 481 -12.37 20.47 12.66
N ALA A 482 -12.46 21.70 13.20
CA ALA A 482 -12.83 22.88 12.44
C ALA A 482 -11.83 23.15 11.30
N GLN A 483 -10.52 23.03 11.57
CA GLN A 483 -9.46 23.14 10.56
C GLN A 483 -9.59 22.07 9.47
N SER A 484 -9.80 20.82 9.88
CA SER A 484 -9.95 19.68 8.98
C SER A 484 -11.22 19.73 8.12
N ILE A 485 -12.26 20.43 8.55
CA ILE A 485 -13.45 20.76 7.76
C ILE A 485 -13.16 21.87 6.75
N TRP A 486 -12.42 22.91 7.16
CA TRP A 486 -12.00 24.02 6.30
C TRP A 486 -11.16 23.56 5.11
N GLU A 487 -10.30 22.55 5.31
CA GLU A 487 -9.40 22.02 4.29
C GLU A 487 -10.07 21.03 3.31
N GLN A 488 -11.29 20.59 3.59
CA GLN A 488 -11.90 19.47 2.87
C GLN A 488 -12.12 19.74 1.37
N ARG A 489 -11.89 18.71 0.54
CA ARG A 489 -12.13 18.70 -0.92
C ARG A 489 -13.05 17.58 -1.40
N GLU A 490 -13.42 16.67 -0.50
CA GLU A 490 -14.26 15.51 -0.80
C GLU A 490 -15.60 15.61 -0.07
N LEU A 491 -16.70 15.52 -0.83
CA LEU A 491 -18.05 15.69 -0.31
C LEU A 491 -18.44 14.59 0.69
N SER A 492 -18.14 13.34 0.39
CA SER A 492 -18.45 12.19 1.26
C SER A 492 -17.70 12.27 2.59
N VAL A 493 -16.42 12.67 2.56
CA VAL A 493 -15.62 12.83 3.78
C VAL A 493 -16.07 14.05 4.58
N LEU A 494 -16.50 15.14 3.92
CA LEU A 494 -17.09 16.29 4.60
C LEU A 494 -18.34 15.90 5.39
N GLN A 495 -19.25 15.12 4.79
CA GLN A 495 -20.49 14.69 5.44
C GLN A 495 -20.23 14.04 6.81
N ASN A 496 -19.27 13.10 6.86
CA ASN A 496 -18.88 12.43 8.11
C ASN A 496 -18.29 13.41 9.13
N LYS A 497 -17.43 14.34 8.69
CA LYS A 497 -16.84 15.35 9.57
C LYS A 497 -17.86 16.35 10.13
N LEU A 498 -18.90 16.69 9.36
CA LEU A 498 -19.99 17.54 9.82
C LEU A 498 -20.85 16.85 10.90
N ASP A 499 -21.12 15.56 10.75
CA ASP A 499 -21.80 14.77 11.80
C ASP A 499 -20.94 14.68 13.07
N LEU A 500 -19.62 14.47 12.93
CA LEU A 500 -18.69 14.48 14.06
C LEU A 500 -18.64 15.85 14.75
N LEU A 501 -18.57 16.94 13.99
CA LEU A 501 -18.58 18.30 14.52
C LEU A 501 -19.89 18.56 15.28
N ALA A 502 -21.03 18.22 14.68
CA ALA A 502 -22.32 18.38 15.31
C ALA A 502 -22.43 17.58 16.62
N GLN A 503 -21.92 16.35 16.65
CA GLN A 503 -21.88 15.52 17.86
C GLN A 503 -20.99 16.14 18.94
N GLN A 504 -19.80 16.64 18.59
CA GLN A 504 -18.93 17.34 19.55
C GLN A 504 -19.62 18.57 20.14
N LEU A 505 -20.28 19.38 19.30
CA LEU A 505 -21.04 20.55 19.79
C LEU A 505 -22.19 20.15 20.74
N VAL A 506 -22.87 19.02 20.48
CA VAL A 506 -23.91 18.47 21.35
C VAL A 506 -23.34 17.99 22.68
N ASP A 507 -22.12 17.44 22.68
CA ASP A 507 -21.40 16.99 23.87
C ASP A 507 -20.78 18.14 24.67
N GLY A 508 -20.69 19.35 24.10
CA GLY A 508 -20.14 20.53 24.74
C GLY A 508 -20.60 20.75 26.20
N PRO A 509 -21.90 20.61 26.55
CA PRO A 509 -22.37 20.78 27.92
C PRO A 509 -21.85 19.76 28.95
N LYS A 510 -21.21 18.66 28.51
CA LYS A 510 -20.46 17.75 29.40
C LYS A 510 -19.21 18.43 29.96
N TYR A 511 -18.64 19.38 29.22
CA TYR A 511 -17.38 20.04 29.53
C TYR A 511 -17.60 21.48 30.00
N PHE A 512 -18.48 22.24 29.35
CA PHE A 512 -18.73 23.65 29.62
C PHE A 512 -20.19 23.93 29.96
N ASN A 513 -20.44 24.64 31.07
CA ASN A 513 -21.80 25.00 31.50
C ASN A 513 -22.02 26.51 31.36
N ASP A 514 -21.97 27.00 30.13
CA ASP A 514 -22.23 28.41 29.80
C ASP A 514 -23.19 28.56 28.62
N GLN A 515 -23.76 29.77 28.49
CA GLN A 515 -24.79 30.05 27.50
C GLN A 515 -24.33 29.80 26.06
N GLN A 516 -23.06 30.04 25.73
CA GLN A 516 -22.53 29.85 24.38
C GLN A 516 -22.48 28.37 24.04
N THR A 517 -22.07 27.51 24.98
CA THR A 517 -22.08 26.06 24.80
C THR A 517 -23.48 25.52 24.53
N TYR A 518 -24.52 26.02 25.22
CA TYR A 518 -25.90 25.59 24.95
C TYR A 518 -26.43 26.07 23.60
N VAL A 519 -26.00 27.25 23.12
CA VAL A 519 -26.30 27.72 21.77
C VAL A 519 -25.63 26.80 20.73
N LEU A 520 -24.35 26.49 20.90
CA LEU A 520 -23.61 25.58 20.03
C LEU A 520 -24.20 24.16 20.03
N ARG A 521 -24.60 23.64 21.20
CA ARG A 521 -25.35 22.38 21.31
C ARG A 521 -26.62 22.42 20.47
N SER A 522 -27.36 23.53 20.51
CA SER A 522 -28.60 23.66 19.73
C SER A 522 -28.32 23.64 18.23
N ILE A 523 -27.22 24.24 17.78
CA ILE A 523 -26.77 24.20 16.38
C ILE A 523 -26.36 22.77 15.97
N GLY A 524 -25.56 22.08 16.80
CA GLY A 524 -25.18 20.69 16.56
C GLY A 524 -26.40 19.77 16.55
N GLN A 525 -27.30 19.93 17.51
CA GLN A 525 -28.54 19.15 17.60
C GLN A 525 -29.42 19.39 16.38
N GLN A 526 -29.55 20.63 15.89
CA GLN A 526 -30.29 20.94 14.67
C GLN A 526 -29.73 20.19 13.46
N HIS A 527 -28.41 20.02 13.35
CA HIS A 527 -27.79 19.22 12.28
C HIS A 527 -28.05 17.72 12.45
N LEU A 528 -27.94 17.19 13.68
CA LEU A 528 -28.22 15.77 13.95
C LEU A 528 -29.71 15.42 13.79
N ASP A 529 -30.61 16.36 14.12
CA ASP A 529 -32.06 16.24 13.99
C ASP A 529 -32.52 16.31 12.52
N ARG A 530 -31.63 16.60 11.57
CA ARG A 530 -31.88 16.39 10.13
C ARG A 530 -32.00 14.87 9.91
N ALA A 531 -33.22 14.36 10.12
CA ALA A 531 -33.53 12.94 10.17
C ALA A 531 -33.27 12.21 8.84
N ASN A 532 -33.34 12.93 7.72
CA ASN A 532 -33.19 12.36 6.39
C ASN A 532 -31.77 12.52 5.83
N LYS A 533 -31.19 11.41 5.32
CA LYS A 533 -29.87 11.42 4.66
C LYS A 533 -29.85 12.29 3.40
N VAL A 534 -30.99 12.47 2.72
CA VAL A 534 -31.16 13.40 1.59
C VAL A 534 -30.85 14.84 2.00
N ASP A 535 -31.49 15.32 3.06
CA ASP A 535 -31.31 16.69 3.56
C ASP A 535 -29.85 16.93 3.99
N LYS A 536 -29.25 15.97 4.70
CA LYS A 536 -27.83 16.03 5.08
C LYS A 536 -26.89 16.13 3.87
N SER A 537 -27.19 15.41 2.81
CA SER A 537 -26.34 15.35 1.61
C SER A 537 -26.43 16.64 0.78
N VAL A 538 -27.64 17.17 0.57
CA VAL A 538 -27.86 18.46 -0.11
C VAL A 538 -27.28 19.62 0.71
N PHE A 539 -27.40 19.54 2.04
CA PHE A 539 -26.76 20.47 2.96
C PHE A 539 -25.23 20.44 2.83
N ALA A 540 -24.61 19.26 2.88
CA ALA A 540 -23.17 19.12 2.79
C ALA A 540 -22.59 19.63 1.47
N TYR A 541 -23.31 19.46 0.34
CA TYR A 541 -22.91 20.03 -0.94
C TYR A 541 -22.85 21.57 -0.86
N SER A 542 -23.91 22.18 -0.33
CA SER A 542 -24.01 23.63 -0.18
C SER A 542 -22.95 24.17 0.78
N TYR A 543 -22.72 23.45 1.89
CA TYR A 543 -21.69 23.76 2.87
C TYR A 543 -20.28 23.71 2.25
N LEU A 544 -19.97 22.63 1.51
CA LEU A 544 -18.69 22.46 0.82
C LEU A 544 -18.41 23.60 -0.14
N HIS A 545 -19.42 24.03 -0.90
CA HIS A 545 -19.28 25.13 -1.84
C HIS A 545 -18.96 26.43 -1.11
N GLN A 546 -19.73 26.77 -0.06
CA GLN A 546 -19.53 28.02 0.67
C GLN A 546 -18.19 28.07 1.40
N ILE A 547 -17.79 27.00 2.08
CA ILE A 547 -16.52 26.98 2.80
C ILE A 547 -15.32 27.02 1.82
N ALA A 548 -15.42 26.31 0.70
CA ALA A 548 -14.38 26.33 -0.33
C ALA A 548 -14.31 27.70 -1.02
N PHE A 549 -15.45 28.35 -1.26
CA PHE A 549 -15.52 29.70 -1.78
C PHE A 549 -14.82 30.67 -0.83
N GLU A 550 -15.16 30.69 0.46
CA GLU A 550 -14.51 31.57 1.44
C GLU A 550 -12.99 31.35 1.51
N ARG A 551 -12.55 30.09 1.48
CA ARG A 551 -11.14 29.72 1.52
C ARG A 551 -10.36 30.16 0.26
N LEU A 552 -10.92 29.97 -0.92
CA LEU A 552 -10.19 30.09 -2.19
C LEU A 552 -10.44 31.42 -2.93
N GLU A 553 -11.64 31.97 -2.82
CA GLU A 553 -12.08 33.14 -3.59
C GLU A 553 -12.68 34.29 -2.74
N GLY A 554 -13.15 34.00 -1.52
CA GLY A 554 -13.85 34.93 -0.65
C GLY A 554 -12.98 35.96 0.06
N GLU A 555 -13.50 36.57 1.12
CA GLU A 555 -12.78 37.62 1.86
C GLU A 555 -11.75 37.04 2.85
N HIS A 556 -11.97 35.79 3.28
CA HIS A 556 -11.17 35.09 4.28
C HIS A 556 -10.16 34.10 3.67
N LYS A 557 -9.57 34.46 2.52
CA LYS A 557 -8.62 33.60 1.79
C LYS A 557 -7.48 33.16 2.69
N GLY A 558 -7.21 31.86 2.72
CA GLY A 558 -6.11 31.30 3.48
C GLY A 558 -6.39 29.87 3.95
N ASP A 559 -5.31 29.17 4.30
CA ASP A 559 -5.40 27.77 4.71
C ASP A 559 -5.88 27.63 6.17
N ILE A 560 -5.88 28.71 6.96
CA ILE A 560 -6.36 28.72 8.34
C ILE A 560 -7.88 28.88 8.41
N ALA A 561 -8.54 28.03 9.19
CA ALA A 561 -9.98 28.07 9.36
C ALA A 561 -10.46 29.34 10.06
N ASN A 562 -11.58 29.86 9.59
CA ASN A 562 -12.38 30.82 10.34
C ASN A 562 -13.53 30.07 11.05
N PRO A 563 -13.46 29.87 12.39
CA PRO A 563 -14.44 29.04 13.09
C PRO A 563 -15.83 29.67 13.10
N ASP A 564 -15.96 30.99 13.05
CA ASP A 564 -17.25 31.66 12.95
C ASP A 564 -17.95 31.30 11.64
N ILE A 565 -17.20 31.18 10.53
CA ILE A 565 -17.74 30.74 9.25
C ILE A 565 -18.18 29.28 9.33
N VAL A 566 -17.31 28.39 9.83
CA VAL A 566 -17.61 26.96 10.01
C VAL A 566 -18.90 26.77 10.81
N LEU A 567 -19.03 27.44 11.96
CA LEU A 567 -20.18 27.33 12.84
C LEU A 567 -21.43 27.99 12.25
N LYS A 568 -21.30 29.17 11.63
CA LYS A 568 -22.41 29.87 10.99
C LYS A 568 -22.99 29.06 9.83
N LEU A 569 -22.13 28.47 9.00
CA LEU A 569 -22.56 27.62 7.89
C LEU A 569 -23.31 26.38 8.40
N LEU A 570 -22.91 25.81 9.56
CA LEU A 570 -23.59 24.65 10.15
C LEU A 570 -25.06 24.96 10.52
N SER A 571 -25.30 26.21 10.92
CA SER A 571 -26.63 26.75 11.25
C SER A 571 -27.48 27.19 10.05
N MET A 572 -26.98 27.04 8.81
CA MET A 572 -27.72 27.48 7.63
C MET A 572 -29.09 26.78 7.54
N PRO A 573 -30.17 27.55 7.32
CA PRO A 573 -31.49 26.98 7.12
C PRO A 573 -31.50 26.23 5.78
N ILE A 574 -32.07 25.03 5.81
CA ILE A 574 -32.39 24.26 4.62
C ILE A 574 -33.84 23.81 4.74
N ASP A 575 -34.63 23.99 3.68
CA ASP A 575 -35.98 23.46 3.63
C ASP A 575 -35.88 21.93 3.67
N SER A 576 -36.58 21.29 4.59
CA SER A 576 -36.53 19.83 4.71
C SER A 576 -37.31 19.18 3.57
N PHE A 577 -36.70 18.19 2.94
CA PHE A 577 -37.31 17.40 1.88
C PHE A 577 -38.61 16.72 2.35
N GLU A 578 -38.64 16.17 3.56
CA GLU A 578 -39.83 15.52 4.14
C GLU A 578 -40.98 16.51 4.39
N GLN A 579 -40.69 17.80 4.60
CA GLN A 579 -41.71 18.83 4.79
C GLN A 579 -42.31 19.32 3.46
N ALA A 580 -41.78 18.89 2.33
CA ALA A 580 -42.20 19.27 0.99
C ALA A 580 -43.46 18.51 0.51
N THR A 581 -44.49 18.42 1.35
CA THR A 581 -45.69 17.55 1.20
C THR A 581 -46.73 18.03 0.17
N SER A 582 -46.40 19.00 -0.68
CA SER A 582 -47.31 19.52 -1.71
C SER A 582 -46.52 19.90 -2.95
N ILE A 583 -47.15 19.81 -4.13
CA ILE A 583 -46.48 20.08 -5.42
C ILE A 583 -45.76 21.45 -5.41
N PRO A 584 -46.37 22.56 -4.92
CA PRO A 584 -45.66 23.84 -4.86
C PRO A 584 -44.42 23.81 -3.97
N ARG A 585 -44.49 23.12 -2.82
CA ARG A 585 -43.35 23.01 -1.88
C ARG A 585 -42.26 22.08 -2.41
N MET A 586 -42.62 20.94 -3.01
CA MET A 586 -41.67 20.03 -3.65
C MET A 586 -40.96 20.70 -4.83
N ASN A 587 -41.72 21.45 -5.64
CA ASN A 587 -41.14 22.19 -6.76
C ASN A 587 -40.19 23.29 -6.27
N GLN A 588 -40.54 23.98 -5.18
CA GLN A 588 -39.67 24.96 -4.55
C GLN A 588 -38.39 24.32 -3.99
N TRP A 589 -38.50 23.18 -3.29
CA TRP A 589 -37.35 22.47 -2.74
C TRP A 589 -36.37 22.03 -3.84
N LEU A 590 -36.89 21.38 -4.91
CA LEU A 590 -36.08 20.96 -6.07
C LEU A 590 -35.45 22.15 -6.80
N ASP A 591 -36.14 23.29 -6.85
CA ASP A 591 -35.60 24.52 -7.45
C ASP A 591 -34.44 25.10 -6.63
N VAL A 592 -34.56 25.12 -5.30
CA VAL A 592 -33.49 25.56 -4.39
C VAL A 592 -32.28 24.63 -4.48
N ALA A 593 -32.50 23.31 -4.42
CA ALA A 593 -31.42 22.32 -4.55
C ALA A 593 -30.68 22.45 -5.89
N MET A 594 -31.41 22.60 -7.00
CA MET A 594 -30.85 22.79 -8.34
C MET A 594 -30.03 24.08 -8.44
N LYS A 595 -30.52 25.20 -7.89
CA LYS A 595 -29.78 26.47 -7.87
C LYS A 595 -28.50 26.38 -7.07
N ASN A 596 -28.52 25.71 -5.92
CA ASN A 596 -27.32 25.48 -5.11
C ASN A 596 -26.30 24.60 -5.84
N GLN A 597 -26.76 23.56 -6.55
CA GLN A 597 -25.92 22.73 -7.41
C GLN A 597 -25.25 23.56 -8.51
N ILE A 598 -26.03 24.29 -9.31
CA ILE A 598 -25.53 25.11 -10.42
C ILE A 598 -24.50 26.15 -9.93
N ALA A 599 -24.76 26.77 -8.78
CA ALA A 599 -23.84 27.74 -8.17
C ALA A 599 -22.49 27.10 -7.82
N GLY A 600 -22.48 25.86 -7.33
CA GLY A 600 -21.26 25.13 -6.95
C GLY A 600 -20.52 24.51 -8.12
N GLU A 601 -21.20 24.02 -9.15
CA GLU A 601 -20.59 23.26 -10.26
C GLU A 601 -19.50 24.03 -11.00
N ALA A 602 -19.74 25.32 -11.31
CA ALA A 602 -18.75 26.16 -11.98
C ALA A 602 -17.49 26.36 -11.12
N PHE A 603 -17.68 26.50 -9.80
CA PHE A 603 -16.60 26.64 -8.83
C PHE A 603 -15.82 25.33 -8.68
N PHE A 604 -16.50 24.20 -8.45
CA PHE A 604 -15.85 22.91 -8.25
C PHE A 604 -15.09 22.42 -9.48
N SER A 605 -15.60 22.69 -10.68
CA SER A 605 -14.91 22.39 -11.94
C SER A 605 -13.58 23.13 -12.07
N LYS A 606 -13.50 24.37 -11.54
CA LYS A 606 -12.27 25.17 -11.54
C LYS A 606 -11.19 24.62 -10.59
N TYR A 607 -11.59 24.03 -9.45
CA TYR A 607 -10.69 23.66 -8.36
C TYR A 607 -10.56 22.14 -8.09
N LYS A 608 -11.15 21.28 -8.94
CA LYS A 608 -11.02 19.81 -8.92
C LYS A 608 -11.48 19.15 -7.60
N PHE A 609 -12.71 19.44 -7.16
CA PHE A 609 -13.30 18.79 -5.99
C PHE A 609 -13.91 17.41 -6.32
N ASN A 610 -13.94 16.50 -5.35
CA ASN A 610 -14.62 15.21 -5.49
C ASN A 610 -16.05 15.31 -4.94
N LEU A 611 -17.03 15.22 -5.83
CA LEU A 611 -18.45 15.38 -5.53
C LEU A 611 -19.23 14.04 -5.56
N ARG A 612 -18.54 12.90 -5.41
CA ARG A 612 -19.20 11.58 -5.36
C ARG A 612 -20.30 11.59 -4.28
N GLY A 613 -21.52 11.20 -4.66
CA GLY A 613 -22.70 11.21 -3.78
C GLY A 613 -23.53 12.50 -3.81
N ALA A 614 -23.20 13.47 -4.66
CA ALA A 614 -24.05 14.65 -4.88
C ALA A 614 -25.33 14.30 -5.67
N LEU A 615 -26.43 15.00 -5.36
CA LEU A 615 -27.67 14.95 -6.14
C LEU A 615 -27.49 15.74 -7.44
N ASP A 616 -27.79 15.12 -8.57
CA ASP A 616 -27.71 15.70 -9.90
C ASP A 616 -29.10 16.07 -10.45
N LEU A 617 -29.35 17.38 -10.49
CA LEU A 617 -30.56 18.02 -11.02
C LEU A 617 -30.31 18.77 -12.35
N SER A 618 -29.18 18.54 -13.02
CA SER A 618 -28.83 19.20 -14.29
C SER A 618 -29.93 19.09 -15.34
N LYS A 619 -30.52 17.89 -15.50
CA LYS A 619 -31.64 17.64 -16.43
C LYS A 619 -32.91 18.40 -16.10
N ARG A 620 -33.12 18.80 -14.84
CA ARG A 620 -34.28 19.63 -14.45
C ARG A 620 -34.14 21.06 -14.98
N ALA A 621 -32.91 21.56 -15.07
CA ALA A 621 -32.65 22.90 -15.59
C ALA A 621 -33.05 23.05 -17.07
N GLU A 622 -33.11 21.94 -17.80
CA GLU A 622 -33.54 21.86 -19.19
C GLU A 622 -35.08 21.81 -19.37
N LEU A 623 -35.84 21.59 -18.28
CA LEU A 623 -37.29 21.53 -18.29
C LEU A 623 -37.92 22.93 -18.21
N SER A 624 -39.07 23.13 -18.85
CA SER A 624 -39.84 24.37 -18.64
C SER A 624 -40.48 24.44 -17.24
N PRO A 625 -41.02 25.60 -16.84
CA PRO A 625 -41.76 25.75 -15.58
C PRO A 625 -42.92 24.78 -15.41
N GLU A 626 -43.63 24.41 -16.48
CA GLU A 626 -44.73 23.44 -16.45
C GLU A 626 -44.23 22.02 -16.19
N ASP A 627 -43.14 21.61 -16.84
CA ASP A 627 -42.57 20.26 -16.67
C ASP A 627 -41.81 20.11 -15.36
N GLN A 628 -41.25 21.20 -14.83
CA GLN A 628 -40.66 21.20 -13.50
C GLN A 628 -41.71 20.95 -12.42
N LYS A 629 -42.94 21.48 -12.59
CA LYS A 629 -44.06 21.17 -11.70
C LYS A 629 -44.50 19.72 -11.83
N GLU A 630 -44.51 19.18 -13.05
CA GLU A 630 -44.83 17.76 -13.26
C GLU A 630 -43.77 16.83 -12.65
N LEU A 631 -42.48 17.18 -12.75
CA LEU A 631 -41.40 16.48 -12.06
C LEU A 631 -41.55 16.59 -10.53
N ALA A 632 -41.97 17.73 -10.00
CA ALA A 632 -42.21 17.88 -8.57
C ALA A 632 -43.40 17.04 -8.09
N GLU A 633 -44.47 16.98 -8.87
CA GLU A 633 -45.60 16.08 -8.63
C GLU A 633 -45.16 14.60 -8.68
N TRP A 634 -44.30 14.25 -9.65
CA TRP A 634 -43.70 12.93 -9.74
C TRP A 634 -42.90 12.56 -8.49
N VAL A 635 -41.95 13.39 -8.09
CA VAL A 635 -41.11 13.14 -6.90
C VAL A 635 -41.96 13.06 -5.64
N LEU A 636 -43.00 13.89 -5.52
CA LEU A 636 -43.94 13.91 -4.39
C LEU A 636 -44.77 12.63 -4.28
N ASN A 637 -45.26 12.10 -5.40
CA ASN A 637 -46.08 10.88 -5.39
C ASN A 637 -45.27 9.64 -4.98
N GLU A 638 -43.94 9.71 -5.12
CA GLU A 638 -43.01 8.62 -4.80
C GLU A 638 -42.26 8.87 -3.47
N GLN A 639 -42.73 9.84 -2.64
CA GLN A 639 -42.03 10.34 -1.46
C GLN A 639 -41.76 9.32 -0.36
N ASP A 640 -42.57 8.26 -0.27
CA ASP A 640 -42.44 7.23 0.77
C ASP A 640 -41.23 6.27 0.56
N SER A 641 -40.45 6.45 -0.52
CA SER A 641 -39.38 5.52 -0.94
C SER A 641 -37.94 6.03 -0.79
N TYR A 642 -37.74 7.19 -0.15
CA TYR A 642 -36.44 7.90 -0.15
C TYR A 642 -35.68 7.80 1.18
N GLU A 643 -34.79 6.82 1.29
CA GLU A 643 -33.90 6.69 2.45
C GLU A 643 -32.62 7.54 2.32
N ASP A 644 -32.15 7.80 1.09
CA ASP A 644 -30.95 8.59 0.80
C ASP A 644 -30.99 9.26 -0.59
N VAL A 645 -29.92 10.02 -0.92
CA VAL A 645 -29.78 10.72 -2.20
C VAL A 645 -29.74 9.77 -3.40
N TRP A 646 -29.27 8.54 -3.24
CA TRP A 646 -29.24 7.57 -4.35
C TRP A 646 -30.64 7.14 -4.74
N ASN A 647 -31.49 6.84 -3.75
CA ASN A 647 -32.90 6.53 -3.98
C ASN A 647 -33.62 7.71 -4.66
N LEU A 648 -33.37 8.93 -4.20
CA LEU A 648 -33.94 10.14 -4.80
C LEU A 648 -33.44 10.35 -6.25
N GLN A 649 -32.14 10.22 -6.48
CA GLN A 649 -31.54 10.35 -7.82
C GLN A 649 -32.12 9.31 -8.78
N TYR A 650 -32.35 8.09 -8.29
CA TYR A 650 -32.94 7.02 -9.07
C TYR A 650 -34.37 7.36 -9.52
N VAL A 651 -35.24 7.85 -8.63
CA VAL A 651 -36.61 8.26 -9.01
C VAL A 651 -36.62 9.50 -9.90
N PHE A 652 -35.73 10.47 -9.65
CA PHE A 652 -35.55 11.62 -10.52
C PHE A 652 -35.19 11.19 -11.95
N ASN A 653 -34.22 10.28 -12.11
CA ASN A 653 -33.79 9.80 -13.42
C ASN A 653 -34.93 9.11 -14.20
N ARG A 654 -35.85 8.45 -13.50
CA ARG A 654 -37.01 7.76 -14.09
C ARG A 654 -38.12 8.68 -14.58
N PHE A 655 -38.18 9.93 -14.11
CA PHE A 655 -39.07 10.91 -14.73
C PHE A 655 -38.77 11.10 -16.22
N PHE A 656 -37.49 10.96 -16.60
CA PHE A 656 -37.03 11.11 -17.98
C PHE A 656 -37.13 9.82 -18.80
N THR A 657 -37.68 8.73 -18.25
CA THR A 657 -37.90 7.47 -18.96
C THR A 657 -39.35 7.35 -19.42
N ALA A 658 -39.70 8.03 -20.51
CA ALA A 658 -41.00 7.89 -21.16
C ALA A 658 -40.94 6.87 -22.32
N PRO A 659 -41.96 6.02 -22.52
CA PRO A 659 -42.00 5.11 -23.66
C PRO A 659 -42.19 5.86 -24.98
N ASN A 660 -41.48 5.43 -26.02
CA ASN A 660 -41.56 6.02 -27.36
C ASN A 660 -42.74 5.43 -28.14
N VAL A 661 -43.94 5.86 -27.77
CA VAL A 661 -45.20 5.42 -28.37
C VAL A 661 -45.82 6.59 -29.13
N LYS A 662 -46.41 6.31 -30.29
CA LYS A 662 -47.08 7.31 -31.14
C LYS A 662 -48.53 6.93 -31.38
N GLY A 663 -49.44 7.88 -31.22
CA GLY A 663 -50.87 7.69 -31.49
C GLY A 663 -51.32 8.26 -32.83
N ASN A 664 -52.21 7.54 -33.51
CA ASN A 664 -52.88 7.97 -34.72
C ASN A 664 -54.39 7.93 -34.48
N ASP A 665 -54.99 9.11 -34.32
CA ASP A 665 -56.42 9.24 -34.00
C ASP A 665 -57.33 8.79 -35.16
N ILE A 666 -56.97 9.16 -36.39
CA ILE A 666 -57.71 8.82 -37.61
C ILE A 666 -57.90 7.31 -37.73
N ASN A 667 -56.83 6.56 -37.43
CA ASN A 667 -56.84 5.10 -37.52
C ASN A 667 -57.15 4.41 -36.18
N ASN A 668 -57.34 5.16 -35.09
CA ASN A 668 -57.48 4.66 -33.73
C ASN A 668 -56.39 3.64 -33.34
N THR A 669 -55.11 3.95 -33.61
CA THR A 669 -53.98 3.06 -33.33
C THR A 669 -52.88 3.71 -32.50
N LEU A 670 -52.18 2.89 -31.70
CA LEU A 670 -50.91 3.23 -31.08
C LEU A 670 -49.81 2.39 -31.74
N THR A 671 -48.66 3.01 -32.02
CA THR A 671 -47.49 2.37 -32.61
C THR A 671 -46.29 2.52 -31.66
N GLY A 672 -45.48 1.47 -31.53
CA GLY A 672 -44.35 1.45 -30.58
C GLY A 672 -44.65 0.82 -29.21
N LEU A 673 -45.83 0.18 -29.04
CA LEU A 673 -46.13 -0.64 -27.85
C LEU A 673 -45.34 -1.95 -27.88
N ASP A 674 -44.83 -2.38 -26.73
CA ASP A 674 -44.20 -3.68 -26.55
C ASP A 674 -44.51 -4.29 -25.16
N ASN A 675 -44.07 -5.53 -24.94
CA ASN A 675 -44.40 -6.33 -23.75
C ASN A 675 -43.75 -5.82 -22.44
N THR A 676 -42.97 -4.75 -22.50
CA THR A 676 -42.38 -4.08 -21.34
C THR A 676 -43.27 -2.96 -20.82
N MET A 677 -44.37 -2.68 -21.53
CA MET A 677 -45.26 -1.57 -21.25
C MET A 677 -46.60 -2.04 -20.68
N GLU A 678 -47.27 -1.12 -20.02
CA GLU A 678 -48.66 -1.26 -19.59
C GLU A 678 -49.45 -0.03 -19.97
N ILE A 679 -50.75 -0.22 -20.19
CA ILE A 679 -51.67 0.86 -20.58
C ILE A 679 -52.79 1.04 -19.57
N SER A 680 -53.25 2.26 -19.38
CA SER A 680 -54.42 2.59 -18.58
C SER A 680 -55.45 3.34 -19.41
N LEU A 681 -56.71 2.92 -19.31
CA LEU A 681 -57.85 3.52 -20.01
C LEU A 681 -58.76 4.34 -19.08
N ASP A 682 -58.48 4.33 -17.79
CA ASP A 682 -59.31 4.87 -16.72
C ASP A 682 -58.59 5.97 -15.92
N GLY A 683 -57.68 6.68 -16.58
CA GLY A 683 -56.98 7.82 -15.96
C GLY A 683 -55.91 7.42 -14.96
N LYS A 684 -55.16 6.34 -15.23
CA LYS A 684 -54.07 5.76 -14.42
C LYS A 684 -54.51 4.95 -13.19
N LEU A 685 -55.81 4.67 -13.04
CA LEU A 685 -56.34 3.91 -11.90
C LEU A 685 -56.04 2.42 -12.00
N ASN A 686 -56.18 1.83 -13.20
CA ASN A 686 -55.81 0.45 -13.46
C ASN A 686 -54.87 0.37 -14.67
N TRP A 687 -53.85 -0.47 -14.56
CA TRP A 687 -52.86 -0.70 -15.60
C TRP A 687 -52.98 -2.12 -16.13
N LEU A 688 -53.03 -2.24 -17.45
CA LEU A 688 -53.17 -3.48 -18.20
C LEU A 688 -51.84 -3.75 -18.91
N ASP A 689 -51.20 -4.89 -18.60
CA ASP A 689 -49.97 -5.31 -19.28
C ASP A 689 -50.26 -5.45 -20.78
N VAL A 690 -49.46 -4.78 -21.62
CA VAL A 690 -49.55 -4.87 -23.07
C VAL A 690 -49.48 -6.32 -23.55
N ALA A 691 -48.68 -7.17 -22.88
CA ALA A 691 -48.54 -8.58 -23.19
C ALA A 691 -49.83 -9.40 -22.96
N SER A 692 -50.74 -8.90 -22.12
CA SER A 692 -52.01 -9.56 -21.79
C SER A 692 -53.16 -9.22 -22.74
N ILE A 693 -52.96 -8.24 -23.63
CA ILE A 693 -54.01 -7.70 -24.51
C ILE A 693 -53.96 -8.37 -25.87
N GLN A 694 -54.97 -9.18 -26.20
CA GLN A 694 -55.04 -9.89 -27.49
C GLN A 694 -55.35 -8.98 -28.68
N ARG A 695 -56.06 -7.87 -28.46
CA ARG A 695 -56.42 -6.89 -29.49
C ARG A 695 -56.68 -5.52 -28.88
N PHE A 696 -56.00 -4.49 -29.38
CA PHE A 696 -56.28 -3.11 -29.02
C PHE A 696 -57.49 -2.59 -29.80
N ASP A 697 -58.47 -2.02 -29.10
CA ASP A 697 -59.58 -1.28 -29.69
C ASP A 697 -59.66 0.10 -29.06
N PHE A 698 -59.13 1.10 -29.76
CA PHE A 698 -59.16 2.50 -29.34
C PHE A 698 -60.31 3.29 -29.99
N SER A 699 -61.28 2.62 -30.63
CA SER A 699 -62.41 3.31 -31.28
C SER A 699 -63.31 4.07 -30.29
N GLY A 700 -63.82 5.22 -30.73
CA GLY A 700 -64.65 6.12 -29.91
C GLY A 700 -63.85 7.14 -29.11
N ASN A 701 -64.52 7.90 -28.24
CA ASN A 701 -63.84 8.89 -27.39
C ASN A 701 -63.12 8.19 -26.23
N LYS A 702 -61.79 8.00 -26.34
CA LYS A 702 -60.98 7.30 -25.33
C LYS A 702 -59.72 8.10 -24.96
N THR A 703 -59.28 7.98 -23.71
CA THR A 703 -57.95 8.45 -23.28
C THR A 703 -57.15 7.24 -22.84
N VAL A 704 -55.93 7.11 -23.38
CA VAL A 704 -55.02 6.00 -23.12
C VAL A 704 -53.74 6.56 -22.52
N TRP A 705 -53.33 6.03 -21.39
CA TRP A 705 -52.02 6.29 -20.80
C TRP A 705 -51.12 5.09 -21.04
N VAL A 706 -49.84 5.32 -21.33
CA VAL A 706 -48.87 4.25 -21.59
C VAL A 706 -47.59 4.51 -20.80
N ARG A 707 -47.08 3.52 -20.09
CA ARG A 707 -45.79 3.58 -19.38
C ARG A 707 -45.05 2.25 -19.45
N TYR A 708 -43.77 2.25 -19.10
CA TYR A 708 -43.06 1.00 -18.79
C TYR A 708 -43.62 0.39 -17.51
N LYS A 709 -43.90 -0.92 -17.53
CA LYS A 709 -44.51 -1.64 -16.41
C LYS A 709 -43.60 -1.66 -15.20
N ALA A 710 -44.21 -1.62 -14.00
CA ALA A 710 -43.48 -1.83 -12.75
C ALA A 710 -42.91 -3.26 -12.75
N ILE A 711 -41.66 -3.42 -12.33
CA ILE A 711 -41.03 -4.74 -12.26
C ILE A 711 -40.68 -5.01 -10.79
N SER A 712 -41.55 -5.77 -10.12
CA SER A 712 -41.51 -6.00 -8.67
C SER A 712 -41.75 -4.70 -7.87
N ASP A 713 -41.02 -4.46 -6.77
CA ASP A 713 -41.12 -3.24 -5.94
C ASP A 713 -40.53 -1.98 -6.60
N GLU A 714 -40.00 -2.08 -7.82
CA GLU A 714 -39.57 -0.91 -8.58
C GLU A 714 -40.78 -0.17 -9.13
N LEU A 715 -40.87 1.12 -8.82
CA LEU A 715 -41.93 1.98 -9.35
C LEU A 715 -41.89 1.97 -10.92
N PRO A 716 -43.01 2.20 -11.61
CA PRO A 716 -43.10 2.20 -13.08
C PRO A 716 -42.57 3.50 -13.72
N GLY A 717 -42.18 3.55 -15.00
CA GLY A 717 -41.69 4.78 -15.65
C GLY A 717 -42.75 5.89 -15.85
N ARG A 718 -42.35 7.08 -16.35
CA ARG A 718 -43.31 8.18 -16.65
C ARG A 718 -44.32 7.75 -17.73
N ALA A 719 -45.60 8.05 -17.49
CA ALA A 719 -46.69 7.72 -18.41
C ALA A 719 -46.96 8.80 -19.47
N VAL A 720 -47.17 8.39 -20.72
CA VAL A 720 -47.52 9.23 -21.86
C VAL A 720 -49.03 9.13 -22.14
N LYS A 721 -49.69 10.27 -22.40
CA LYS A 721 -51.14 10.36 -22.66
C LYS A 721 -51.43 10.41 -24.17
N PHE A 722 -52.44 9.65 -24.59
CA PHE A 722 -53.03 9.69 -25.94
C PHE A 722 -54.54 9.85 -25.83
N VAL A 723 -55.13 10.67 -26.70
CA VAL A 723 -56.58 10.88 -26.76
C VAL A 723 -57.06 10.42 -28.13
N PHE A 724 -58.19 9.72 -28.19
CA PHE A 724 -58.84 9.24 -29.40
C PHE A 724 -60.26 9.79 -29.48
N THR A 725 -60.74 10.15 -30.67
CA THR A 725 -62.04 10.79 -30.91
C THR A 725 -62.93 9.99 -31.86
N GLN A 726 -64.24 10.03 -31.62
CA GLN A 726 -65.24 9.22 -32.35
C GLN A 726 -65.31 9.49 -33.86
N ASN A 727 -64.90 10.67 -34.32
CA ASN A 727 -64.98 11.06 -35.73
C ASN A 727 -63.62 11.10 -36.44
N GLY A 728 -62.51 10.71 -35.77
CA GLY A 728 -61.17 10.75 -36.34
C GLY A 728 -60.90 12.07 -37.05
N ASP A 729 -60.82 13.17 -36.30
CA ASP A 729 -60.76 14.51 -36.90
C ASP A 729 -59.54 14.63 -37.82
N SER A 730 -59.77 14.99 -39.08
CA SER A 730 -58.76 14.97 -40.16
C SER A 730 -57.71 16.08 -40.03
N ASN A 731 -57.67 16.79 -38.90
CA ASN A 731 -56.89 18.00 -38.73
C ASN A 731 -56.08 18.07 -37.43
N THR A 732 -55.93 16.97 -36.71
CA THR A 732 -54.98 16.86 -35.61
C THR A 732 -54.19 15.56 -35.75
N ASP A 733 -52.96 15.67 -36.22
CA ASP A 733 -51.90 14.79 -35.73
C ASP A 733 -51.98 14.92 -34.20
N ASN A 734 -52.41 13.88 -33.48
CA ASN A 734 -52.50 13.89 -32.01
C ASN A 734 -51.10 13.85 -31.37
N GLY A 735 -50.16 14.57 -31.97
CA GLY A 735 -49.04 15.17 -31.29
C GLY A 735 -49.39 16.60 -30.91
N ASN A 736 -49.99 16.82 -29.73
CA ASN A 736 -49.37 17.71 -28.76
C ASN A 736 -49.98 17.71 -27.34
N GLY A 737 -49.09 17.89 -26.36
CA GLY A 737 -49.31 18.46 -25.02
C GLY A 737 -48.78 17.57 -23.89
N SER A 738 -47.57 17.71 -23.33
CA SER A 738 -46.56 18.78 -23.45
C SER A 738 -45.16 18.18 -23.27
N THR A 739 -44.31 18.33 -24.27
CA THR A 739 -42.92 18.76 -24.05
C THR A 739 -42.95 20.29 -24.04
N PRO A 740 -42.32 20.98 -23.09
CA PRO A 740 -42.33 22.41 -23.10
C PRO A 740 -40.98 22.95 -23.53
N ASN A 741 -41.02 23.76 -24.57
CA ASN A 741 -39.97 24.72 -24.90
C ASN A 741 -40.68 26.08 -25.16
N PRO A 742 -39.99 27.23 -25.07
CA PRO A 742 -40.45 28.44 -24.42
C PRO A 742 -41.34 29.29 -25.33
N GLY A 743 -42.13 30.17 -24.71
CA GLY A 743 -43.18 30.97 -25.36
C GLY A 743 -42.71 31.90 -26.49
N GLY A 744 -43.66 32.19 -27.39
CA GLY A 744 -43.51 33.18 -28.46
C GLY A 744 -44.47 34.37 -28.32
N SER A 745 -43.95 35.56 -28.62
CA SER A 745 -44.62 36.74 -29.19
C SER A 745 -43.46 37.65 -29.66
N THR A 746 -43.35 38.23 -30.87
CA THR A 746 -44.29 38.67 -31.90
C THR A 746 -43.45 39.05 -33.14
N GLY A 747 -44.00 38.95 -34.36
CA GLY A 747 -43.52 39.70 -35.54
C GLY A 747 -42.75 38.90 -36.59
N GLY A 748 -43.33 38.82 -37.79
CA GLY A 748 -42.88 37.97 -38.89
C GLY A 748 -41.67 38.46 -39.70
N GLY A 749 -41.18 37.58 -40.59
CA GLY A 749 -40.19 37.92 -41.61
C GLY A 749 -39.38 36.72 -42.12
N SER A 750 -39.83 36.15 -43.23
CA SER A 750 -39.09 35.47 -44.32
C SER A 750 -37.68 34.90 -44.07
N SER A 751 -37.60 33.56 -44.17
CA SER A 751 -36.59 32.74 -44.90
C SER A 751 -35.09 33.08 -44.84
N THR A 752 -34.29 32.17 -44.27
CA THR A 752 -33.24 31.40 -44.99
C THR A 752 -32.80 30.17 -44.19
N THR A 753 -32.49 29.11 -44.91
CA THR A 753 -32.21 27.73 -44.50
C THR A 753 -30.80 27.51 -43.94
N ALA A 754 -30.69 26.73 -42.87
CA ALA A 754 -29.53 25.88 -42.57
C ALA A 754 -30.01 24.56 -41.91
N PRO A 755 -29.42 23.40 -42.22
CA PRO A 755 -29.98 22.10 -41.86
C PRO A 755 -29.65 21.74 -40.41
N VAL A 756 -30.68 21.47 -39.60
CA VAL A 756 -30.53 20.81 -38.30
C VAL A 756 -30.89 19.33 -38.49
N THR A 757 -29.87 18.48 -38.47
CA THR A 757 -29.99 17.04 -38.25
C THR A 757 -30.62 16.81 -36.89
N SER A 758 -31.87 16.36 -36.86
CA SER A 758 -32.53 15.86 -35.66
C SER A 758 -32.02 14.45 -35.36
N THR A 759 -31.09 14.35 -34.41
CA THR A 759 -30.75 13.08 -33.77
C THR A 759 -31.95 12.63 -32.91
N PRO A 760 -32.39 11.36 -32.97
CA PRO A 760 -33.51 10.87 -32.16
C PRO A 760 -33.15 10.83 -30.67
N ALA A 761 -34.12 11.16 -29.80
CA ALA A 761 -34.00 10.99 -28.35
C ALA A 761 -33.80 9.50 -27.98
N PRO A 762 -32.90 9.17 -27.05
CA PRO A 762 -32.58 7.79 -26.73
C PRO A 762 -33.67 7.15 -25.85
N THR A 763 -34.03 5.91 -26.16
CA THR A 763 -35.01 5.09 -25.41
C THR A 763 -34.29 4.03 -24.60
N THR A 764 -34.61 3.90 -23.31
CA THR A 764 -34.18 2.75 -22.51
C THR A 764 -35.00 1.52 -22.90
N LYS A 765 -34.37 0.37 -23.14
CA LYS A 765 -35.05 -0.90 -23.45
C LYS A 765 -34.97 -1.82 -22.25
N GLN A 766 -36.09 -2.40 -21.81
CA GLN A 766 -36.09 -3.41 -20.74
C GLN A 766 -36.45 -4.79 -21.30
N GLU A 767 -35.92 -5.86 -20.74
CA GLU A 767 -36.31 -7.23 -21.09
C GLU A 767 -36.28 -8.13 -19.85
N GLN A 768 -37.19 -9.10 -19.77
CA GLN A 768 -37.19 -10.11 -18.71
C GLN A 768 -36.53 -11.40 -19.20
N ILE A 769 -35.52 -11.86 -18.47
CA ILE A 769 -34.79 -13.10 -18.73
C ILE A 769 -35.11 -14.05 -17.58
N VAL A 770 -35.67 -15.22 -17.85
CA VAL A 770 -35.93 -16.22 -16.79
C VAL A 770 -34.69 -17.09 -16.66
N VAL A 771 -34.12 -17.14 -15.45
CA VAL A 771 -32.95 -17.98 -15.15
C VAL A 771 -33.28 -19.04 -14.11
N ASP A 772 -32.50 -20.11 -14.14
CA ASP A 772 -32.65 -21.23 -13.25
C ASP A 772 -32.01 -20.95 -11.87
N VAL A 773 -32.72 -21.32 -10.81
CA VAL A 773 -32.16 -21.48 -9.46
C VAL A 773 -31.82 -22.94 -9.30
N ASN A 774 -30.53 -23.26 -9.19
CA ASN A 774 -30.00 -24.61 -9.21
C ASN A 774 -29.56 -25.08 -7.81
N GLY A 775 -29.61 -26.38 -7.56
CA GLY A 775 -28.98 -27.02 -6.42
C GLY A 775 -27.51 -27.37 -6.70
N ALA A 776 -26.90 -28.14 -5.80
CA ALA A 776 -25.56 -28.68 -6.04
C ALA A 776 -25.53 -29.48 -7.37
N ASN A 777 -24.45 -29.33 -8.15
CA ASN A 777 -24.24 -29.95 -9.47
C ASN A 777 -25.18 -29.48 -10.61
N GLY A 778 -25.81 -28.30 -10.49
CA GLY A 778 -26.58 -27.71 -11.59
C GLY A 778 -27.99 -28.28 -11.76
N THR A 779 -28.51 -29.02 -10.77
CA THR A 779 -29.88 -29.55 -10.81
C THR A 779 -30.88 -28.42 -10.63
N ASN A 780 -31.83 -28.24 -11.56
CA ASN A 780 -32.82 -27.17 -11.47
C ASN A 780 -33.75 -27.35 -10.25
N LEU A 781 -33.77 -26.37 -9.36
CA LEU A 781 -34.74 -26.27 -8.27
C LEU A 781 -35.93 -25.45 -8.75
N THR A 782 -35.74 -24.20 -9.14
CA THR A 782 -36.83 -23.33 -9.61
C THR A 782 -36.30 -22.32 -10.63
N LYS A 783 -37.08 -21.28 -10.94
CA LYS A 783 -36.73 -20.21 -11.85
C LYS A 783 -36.95 -18.86 -11.19
N THR A 784 -36.04 -17.92 -11.45
CA THR A 784 -36.15 -16.54 -11.01
C THR A 784 -36.04 -15.59 -12.20
N PRO A 785 -36.86 -14.53 -12.30
CA PRO A 785 -36.74 -13.54 -13.36
C PRO A 785 -35.54 -12.60 -13.08
N ILE A 786 -34.85 -12.24 -14.15
CA ILE A 786 -33.90 -11.15 -14.25
C ILE A 786 -34.52 -10.05 -15.08
N THR A 787 -34.43 -8.83 -14.60
CA THR A 787 -34.88 -7.62 -15.29
C THR A 787 -33.66 -6.92 -15.87
N ARG A 788 -33.46 -7.03 -17.18
CA ARG A 788 -32.35 -6.40 -17.88
C ARG A 788 -32.78 -5.05 -18.45
N THR A 789 -32.13 -3.98 -18.03
CA THR A 789 -32.40 -2.60 -18.45
C THR A 789 -31.23 -2.07 -19.26
N THR A 790 -31.45 -1.80 -20.55
CA THR A 790 -30.52 -1.03 -21.39
C THR A 790 -30.85 0.45 -21.27
N GLU A 791 -29.96 1.23 -20.68
CA GLU A 791 -30.05 2.68 -20.55
C GLU A 791 -29.81 3.40 -21.90
N THR A 792 -30.14 4.69 -21.92
CA THR A 792 -30.06 5.56 -23.11
C THR A 792 -28.64 5.77 -23.63
N ASN A 793 -27.66 5.64 -22.75
CA ASN A 793 -26.22 5.68 -23.04
C ASN A 793 -25.68 4.30 -23.50
N GLY A 794 -26.54 3.29 -23.65
CA GLY A 794 -26.17 1.91 -23.99
C GLY A 794 -25.70 1.05 -22.82
N THR A 795 -25.68 1.57 -21.58
CA THR A 795 -25.33 0.82 -20.37
C THR A 795 -26.39 -0.20 -20.05
N ILE A 796 -26.03 -1.45 -19.78
CA ILE A 796 -26.98 -2.50 -19.42
C ILE A 796 -26.90 -2.79 -17.93
N LYS A 797 -28.03 -2.92 -17.25
CA LYS A 797 -28.12 -3.26 -15.81
C LYS A 797 -29.08 -4.42 -15.61
N ASP A 798 -28.74 -5.35 -14.73
CA ASP A 798 -29.59 -6.50 -14.39
C ASP A 798 -30.08 -6.38 -12.94
N LEU A 799 -31.37 -6.63 -12.72
CA LEU A 799 -31.97 -6.78 -11.38
C LEU A 799 -32.54 -8.18 -11.23
N VAL A 800 -32.11 -8.90 -10.21
CA VAL A 800 -32.55 -10.26 -9.87
C VAL A 800 -33.24 -10.24 -8.52
N LYS A 801 -34.49 -10.71 -8.47
CA LYS A 801 -35.27 -10.76 -7.23
C LYS A 801 -35.67 -12.19 -6.90
N MET A 802 -35.12 -12.73 -5.82
CA MET A 802 -35.55 -14.03 -5.30
C MET A 802 -36.64 -13.79 -4.25
N THR A 803 -37.89 -13.90 -4.70
CA THR A 803 -39.07 -13.68 -3.86
C THR A 803 -39.23 -14.79 -2.81
N GLU A 804 -40.05 -14.53 -1.79
CA GLU A 804 -40.40 -15.53 -0.76
C GLU A 804 -40.91 -16.85 -1.38
N ALA A 805 -41.76 -16.76 -2.42
CA ALA A 805 -42.28 -17.93 -3.11
C ALA A 805 -41.17 -18.77 -3.77
N ILE A 806 -40.21 -18.11 -4.42
CA ILE A 806 -39.05 -18.76 -5.06
C ILE A 806 -38.14 -19.40 -4.00
N ALA A 807 -37.92 -18.73 -2.86
CA ALA A 807 -37.14 -19.27 -1.75
C ALA A 807 -37.80 -20.52 -1.14
N LYS A 808 -39.09 -20.47 -0.83
CA LYS A 808 -39.84 -21.63 -0.32
C LYS A 808 -39.78 -22.82 -1.27
N GLU A 809 -40.04 -22.59 -2.55
CA GLU A 809 -39.98 -23.66 -3.55
C GLU A 809 -38.55 -24.24 -3.67
N SER A 810 -37.53 -23.39 -3.63
CA SER A 810 -36.13 -23.81 -3.65
C SER A 810 -35.80 -24.72 -2.45
N VAL A 811 -36.26 -24.36 -1.26
CA VAL A 811 -36.05 -25.13 -0.02
C VAL A 811 -36.77 -26.47 -0.08
N GLU A 812 -38.04 -26.50 -0.51
CA GLU A 812 -38.83 -27.73 -0.63
C GLU A 812 -38.18 -28.73 -1.59
N LYS A 813 -37.78 -28.26 -2.78
CA LYS A 813 -37.14 -29.11 -3.78
C LYS A 813 -35.73 -29.51 -3.39
N ALA A 814 -34.96 -28.63 -2.76
CA ALA A 814 -33.63 -28.98 -2.25
C ALA A 814 -33.73 -30.07 -1.17
N LYS A 815 -34.71 -30.00 -0.26
CA LYS A 815 -34.98 -31.06 0.73
C LYS A 815 -35.35 -32.40 0.07
N GLN A 816 -36.18 -32.39 -0.97
CA GLN A 816 -36.55 -33.61 -1.72
C GLN A 816 -35.34 -34.26 -2.41
N LEU A 817 -34.40 -33.44 -2.88
CA LEU A 817 -33.22 -33.87 -3.62
C LEU A 817 -31.98 -34.05 -2.74
N ASN A 818 -32.11 -33.90 -1.42
CA ASN A 818 -31.01 -33.95 -0.44
C ASN A 818 -29.87 -32.96 -0.77
N MET A 819 -30.24 -31.72 -1.11
CA MET A 819 -29.34 -30.63 -1.45
C MET A 819 -29.42 -29.52 -0.41
N ASN A 820 -28.33 -28.75 -0.28
CA ASN A 820 -28.20 -27.66 0.69
C ASN A 820 -27.77 -26.33 0.05
N THR A 821 -27.96 -26.17 -1.27
CA THR A 821 -27.52 -24.99 -2.03
C THR A 821 -28.66 -24.46 -2.88
N ALA A 822 -28.85 -23.14 -2.90
CA ALA A 822 -29.63 -22.42 -3.89
C ALA A 822 -28.68 -21.52 -4.70
N ARG A 823 -28.43 -21.87 -5.95
CA ARG A 823 -27.52 -21.18 -6.86
C ARG A 823 -28.30 -20.42 -7.93
N ILE A 824 -28.17 -19.11 -7.97
CA ILE A 824 -28.71 -18.25 -9.03
C ILE A 824 -27.60 -18.03 -10.06
N VAL A 825 -27.85 -18.41 -11.32
CA VAL A 825 -26.89 -18.20 -12.42
C VAL A 825 -27.38 -17.06 -13.31
N ILE A 826 -26.60 -15.98 -13.40
CA ILE A 826 -26.93 -14.75 -14.11
C ILE A 826 -26.06 -14.67 -15.38
N PRO A 827 -26.63 -14.91 -16.59
CA PRO A 827 -25.87 -14.97 -17.83
C PRO A 827 -25.54 -13.58 -18.38
N ASP A 828 -24.27 -13.34 -18.70
CA ASP A 828 -23.81 -12.15 -19.44
C ASP A 828 -22.74 -12.52 -20.48
N THR A 829 -23.09 -13.45 -21.38
CA THR A 829 -22.14 -14.01 -22.38
C THR A 829 -21.55 -12.99 -23.35
N LYS A 830 -22.13 -11.79 -23.45
CA LYS A 830 -21.60 -10.67 -24.25
C LYS A 830 -20.80 -9.67 -23.41
N ASP A 831 -20.68 -9.92 -22.11
CA ASP A 831 -20.05 -9.03 -21.14
C ASP A 831 -20.56 -7.58 -21.27
N ALA A 832 -21.88 -7.45 -21.41
CA ALA A 832 -22.55 -6.20 -21.72
C ALA A 832 -23.16 -5.54 -20.48
N VAL A 833 -23.42 -6.29 -19.41
CA VAL A 833 -24.05 -5.83 -18.17
C VAL A 833 -23.06 -5.09 -17.28
N SER A 834 -23.25 -3.79 -17.11
CA SER A 834 -22.40 -2.88 -16.32
C SER A 834 -22.72 -2.89 -14.82
N GLU A 835 -23.89 -3.38 -14.42
CA GLU A 835 -24.28 -3.51 -13.01
C GLU A 835 -25.27 -4.67 -12.84
N THR A 836 -25.09 -5.48 -11.81
CA THR A 836 -26.03 -6.54 -11.43
C THR A 836 -26.43 -6.35 -9.98
N ARG A 837 -27.73 -6.19 -9.73
CA ARG A 837 -28.31 -6.06 -8.40
C ARG A 837 -29.13 -7.31 -8.09
N ILE A 838 -28.90 -7.91 -6.93
CA ILE A 838 -29.60 -9.09 -6.44
C ILE A 838 -30.28 -8.71 -5.14
N GLU A 839 -31.57 -9.02 -5.00
CA GLU A 839 -32.36 -8.68 -3.82
C GLU A 839 -33.17 -9.88 -3.34
N LEU A 840 -33.09 -10.14 -2.03
CA LEU A 840 -33.83 -11.15 -1.31
C LEU A 840 -34.59 -10.45 -0.17
N PRO A 841 -35.92 -10.41 -0.19
CA PRO A 841 -36.69 -9.93 0.95
C PRO A 841 -36.40 -10.75 2.20
N LYS A 842 -36.53 -10.15 3.38
CA LYS A 842 -36.34 -10.77 4.70
C LYS A 842 -37.05 -12.12 4.83
N ALA A 843 -38.26 -12.24 4.28
CA ALA A 843 -39.02 -13.48 4.29
C ALA A 843 -38.32 -14.59 3.49
N ALA A 844 -37.77 -14.28 2.32
CA ALA A 844 -36.98 -15.21 1.51
C ALA A 844 -35.67 -15.62 2.20
N VAL A 845 -34.97 -14.67 2.82
CA VAL A 845 -33.76 -14.95 3.61
C VAL A 845 -34.08 -15.91 4.76
N LYS A 846 -35.18 -15.66 5.46
CA LYS A 846 -35.67 -16.53 6.53
C LYS A 846 -35.99 -17.94 6.01
N ASP A 847 -36.67 -18.07 4.88
CA ASP A 847 -36.97 -19.39 4.30
C ASP A 847 -35.69 -20.16 3.95
N LEU A 848 -34.68 -19.50 3.37
CA LEU A 848 -33.38 -20.12 3.11
C LEU A 848 -32.67 -20.55 4.40
N SER A 849 -32.71 -19.71 5.44
CA SER A 849 -32.18 -20.00 6.78
C SER A 849 -32.87 -21.23 7.40
N ASP A 850 -34.20 -21.23 7.46
CA ASP A 850 -35.03 -22.33 7.99
C ASP A 850 -34.86 -23.62 7.17
N GLY A 851 -34.52 -23.46 5.88
CA GLY A 851 -34.16 -24.54 4.98
C GLY A 851 -32.75 -25.09 5.17
N SER A 852 -31.86 -24.39 5.88
CA SER A 852 -30.42 -24.66 5.94
C SER A 852 -29.72 -24.65 4.58
N LEU A 853 -30.21 -23.84 3.63
CA LEU A 853 -29.61 -23.70 2.31
C LEU A 853 -28.56 -22.59 2.33
N LYS A 854 -27.38 -22.83 1.74
CA LYS A 854 -26.46 -21.77 1.35
C LYS A 854 -26.95 -21.08 0.07
N LEU A 855 -26.74 -19.78 -0.06
CA LEU A 855 -27.05 -19.00 -1.26
C LEU A 855 -25.79 -18.84 -2.09
N GLU A 856 -25.87 -19.09 -3.39
CA GLU A 856 -24.78 -18.85 -4.33
C GLU A 856 -25.28 -17.99 -5.49
N ILE A 857 -24.58 -16.90 -5.81
CA ILE A 857 -24.90 -16.00 -6.91
C ILE A 857 -23.74 -16.06 -7.88
N SER A 858 -23.96 -16.66 -9.04
CA SER A 858 -22.95 -16.82 -10.09
C SER A 858 -23.21 -15.79 -11.19
N THR A 859 -22.35 -14.78 -11.28
CA THR A 859 -22.31 -13.85 -12.43
C THR A 859 -21.11 -14.19 -13.31
N GLU A 860 -20.98 -13.52 -14.45
CA GLU A 860 -19.77 -13.64 -15.27
C GLU A 860 -18.50 -13.07 -14.58
N ASN A 861 -18.64 -12.07 -13.71
CA ASN A 861 -17.49 -11.36 -13.14
C ASN A 861 -17.12 -11.85 -11.73
N VAL A 862 -18.05 -12.46 -11.00
CA VAL A 862 -17.84 -12.98 -9.64
C VAL A 862 -18.88 -14.05 -9.30
N VAL A 863 -18.47 -15.05 -8.52
CA VAL A 863 -19.36 -15.94 -7.78
C VAL A 863 -19.35 -15.54 -6.31
N ILE A 864 -20.54 -15.32 -5.75
CA ILE A 864 -20.73 -14.95 -4.34
C ILE A 864 -21.40 -16.13 -3.65
N SER A 865 -20.75 -16.74 -2.67
CA SER A 865 -21.29 -17.83 -1.86
C SER A 865 -21.51 -17.35 -0.43
N VAL A 866 -22.78 -17.24 -0.04
CA VAL A 866 -23.21 -16.89 1.30
C VAL A 866 -23.51 -18.19 2.07
N PRO A 867 -22.66 -18.57 3.03
CA PRO A 867 -22.81 -19.83 3.74
C PRO A 867 -23.98 -19.77 4.73
N THR A 868 -24.48 -20.95 5.13
CA THR A 868 -25.69 -21.07 5.97
C THR A 868 -25.54 -20.36 7.31
N ASN A 869 -24.35 -20.36 7.91
CA ASN A 869 -24.04 -19.64 9.16
C ASN A 869 -24.14 -18.11 8.99
N SER A 870 -23.81 -17.58 7.80
CA SER A 870 -23.92 -16.15 7.52
C SER A 870 -25.36 -15.73 7.25
N ILE A 871 -26.17 -16.59 6.63
CA ILE A 871 -27.62 -16.37 6.45
C ILE A 871 -28.36 -16.49 7.80
N ALA A 872 -27.93 -17.40 8.66
CA ALA A 872 -28.55 -17.63 9.96
C ALA A 872 -28.55 -16.37 10.83
N GLY A 873 -29.74 -15.96 11.30
CA GLY A 873 -29.92 -14.77 12.13
C GLY A 873 -29.79 -13.44 11.38
N PHE A 874 -29.77 -13.44 10.04
CA PHE A 874 -29.87 -12.22 9.24
C PHE A 874 -31.36 -11.84 9.09
N ASP A 875 -31.78 -10.77 9.76
CA ASP A 875 -33.20 -10.42 9.96
C ASP A 875 -33.67 -9.20 9.14
N GLN A 876 -33.05 -8.98 7.98
CA GLN A 876 -33.31 -7.86 7.07
C GLN A 876 -33.39 -8.35 5.62
N ASP A 877 -33.84 -7.48 4.71
CA ASP A 877 -33.73 -7.73 3.26
C ASP A 877 -32.25 -7.81 2.89
N LEU A 878 -31.82 -8.82 2.14
CA LEU A 878 -30.45 -9.01 1.72
C LEU A 878 -30.27 -8.50 0.29
N TYR A 879 -29.26 -7.68 0.04
CA TYR A 879 -28.92 -7.26 -1.31
C TYR A 879 -27.44 -7.45 -1.64
N PHE A 880 -27.14 -7.67 -2.92
CA PHE A 880 -25.80 -7.56 -3.49
C PHE A 880 -25.84 -6.67 -4.73
N ARG A 881 -24.95 -5.69 -4.81
CA ARG A 881 -24.74 -4.84 -5.99
C ARG A 881 -23.33 -5.11 -6.52
N VAL A 882 -23.25 -5.62 -7.74
CA VAL A 882 -22.00 -6.03 -8.40
C VAL A 882 -21.74 -5.10 -9.59
N VAL A 883 -20.62 -4.40 -9.59
CA VAL A 883 -20.22 -3.44 -10.62
C VAL A 883 -18.83 -3.81 -11.15
N PRO A 884 -18.72 -4.47 -12.33
CA PRO A 884 -17.44 -4.71 -12.97
C PRO A 884 -16.84 -3.41 -13.54
N LEU A 885 -15.56 -3.13 -13.28
CA LEU A 885 -14.86 -1.95 -13.81
C LEU A 885 -14.50 -2.16 -15.29
N LYS A 886 -15.42 -1.82 -16.19
CA LYS A 886 -15.29 -2.08 -17.63
C LYS A 886 -14.39 -1.07 -18.35
N LYS A 887 -14.32 0.18 -17.89
CA LYS A 887 -13.56 1.23 -18.55
C LYS A 887 -12.06 1.05 -18.34
N GLU A 888 -11.29 1.17 -19.40
CA GLU A 888 -9.83 1.05 -19.36
C GLU A 888 -9.18 2.11 -18.44
N SER A 889 -9.72 3.33 -18.40
CA SER A 889 -9.19 4.40 -17.53
C SER A 889 -9.34 4.05 -16.04
N GLU A 890 -10.51 3.54 -15.64
CA GLU A 890 -10.80 3.14 -14.24
C GLU A 890 -9.92 1.94 -13.84
N ARG A 891 -9.68 1.00 -14.76
CA ARG A 891 -8.73 -0.10 -14.52
C ARG A 891 -7.31 0.38 -14.30
N LYS A 892 -6.83 1.30 -15.15
CA LYS A 892 -5.49 1.87 -15.03
C LYS A 892 -5.31 2.65 -13.73
N GLU A 893 -6.33 3.36 -13.29
CA GLU A 893 -6.30 4.05 -11.99
C GLU A 893 -6.13 3.07 -10.83
N VAL A 894 -6.88 1.96 -10.82
CA VAL A 894 -6.75 0.90 -9.80
C VAL A 894 -5.36 0.26 -9.85
N GLU A 895 -4.84 0.00 -11.06
CA GLU A 895 -3.49 -0.56 -11.25
C GLU A 895 -2.39 0.38 -10.73
N GLU A 896 -2.47 1.67 -11.07
CA GLU A 896 -1.51 2.67 -10.59
C GLU A 896 -1.59 2.90 -9.07
N ARG A 897 -2.79 2.78 -8.48
CA ARG A 897 -2.94 2.79 -7.02
C ARG A 897 -2.28 1.57 -6.39
N ALA A 898 -2.54 0.36 -6.91
CA ALA A 898 -1.91 -0.87 -6.41
C ALA A 898 -0.38 -0.83 -6.54
N LYS A 899 0.18 -0.24 -7.61
CA LYS A 899 1.63 -0.05 -7.76
C LYS A 899 2.24 0.88 -6.71
N LYS A 900 1.51 1.91 -6.28
CA LYS A 900 2.01 2.92 -5.33
C LYS A 900 1.70 2.58 -3.88
N GLU A 901 1.03 1.46 -3.63
CA GLU A 901 0.57 1.13 -2.30
C GLU A 901 1.71 0.68 -1.40
N GLN A 902 1.82 1.30 -0.23
CA GLN A 902 2.90 1.03 0.73
C GLN A 902 2.92 -0.44 1.16
N LEU A 903 1.74 -1.06 1.36
CA LEU A 903 1.62 -2.50 1.68
C LEU A 903 2.25 -3.40 0.61
N ILE A 904 2.09 -3.07 -0.68
CA ILE A 904 2.67 -3.87 -1.78
C ILE A 904 4.17 -3.58 -1.92
N GLN A 905 4.59 -2.33 -1.69
CA GLN A 905 5.99 -1.93 -1.72
C GLN A 905 6.82 -2.48 -0.55
N GLU A 906 6.22 -2.67 0.63
CA GLU A 906 6.85 -3.33 1.78
C GLU A 906 7.05 -4.83 1.53
N ILE A 907 6.08 -5.49 0.88
CA ILE A 907 6.12 -6.93 0.60
C ILE A 907 7.02 -7.26 -0.60
N ALA A 908 7.08 -6.39 -1.60
CA ALA A 908 7.84 -6.63 -2.82
C ALA A 908 8.39 -5.31 -3.43
N PRO A 909 9.43 -4.71 -2.82
CA PRO A 909 9.97 -3.42 -3.25
C PRO A 909 10.48 -3.48 -4.70
N ASN A 910 10.11 -2.49 -5.52
CA ASN A 910 10.52 -2.34 -6.94
C ASN A 910 9.99 -3.40 -7.93
N THR A 911 8.89 -4.09 -7.60
CA THR A 911 8.36 -5.17 -8.45
C THR A 911 7.22 -4.72 -9.37
N ASN A 912 7.04 -5.43 -10.49
CA ASN A 912 5.94 -5.16 -11.41
C ASN A 912 4.63 -5.71 -10.83
N VAL A 913 3.65 -4.82 -10.62
CA VAL A 913 2.27 -5.19 -10.29
C VAL A 913 1.45 -5.19 -11.58
N ARG A 914 0.81 -6.32 -11.90
CA ARG A 914 -0.06 -6.46 -13.08
C ARG A 914 -1.43 -6.95 -12.68
N VAL A 915 -2.48 -6.26 -13.12
CA VAL A 915 -3.87 -6.72 -12.96
C VAL A 915 -4.15 -7.88 -13.91
N LEU A 916 -4.53 -9.06 -13.39
CA LEU A 916 -4.83 -10.25 -14.21
C LEU A 916 -6.28 -10.31 -14.67
N ALA A 917 -7.22 -9.87 -13.84
CA ALA A 917 -8.64 -9.93 -14.16
C ALA A 917 -9.29 -8.58 -13.92
N ARG A 918 -10.48 -8.40 -14.49
CA ARG A 918 -11.22 -7.15 -14.34
C ARG A 918 -11.55 -6.93 -12.85
N PRO A 919 -11.25 -5.74 -12.28
CA PRO A 919 -11.70 -5.40 -10.94
C PRO A 919 -13.23 -5.39 -10.84
N VAL A 920 -13.75 -5.78 -9.67
CA VAL A 920 -15.19 -5.80 -9.40
C VAL A 920 -15.45 -5.08 -8.08
N GLU A 921 -16.34 -4.08 -8.11
CA GLU A 921 -16.89 -3.46 -6.91
C GLU A 921 -18.13 -4.24 -6.49
N ILE A 922 -18.18 -4.65 -5.22
CA ILE A 922 -19.32 -5.35 -4.64
C ILE A 922 -19.78 -4.57 -3.41
N ASP A 923 -21.05 -4.21 -3.38
CA ASP A 923 -21.70 -3.56 -2.24
C ASP A 923 -22.86 -4.44 -1.72
N THR A 924 -23.02 -4.47 -0.40
CA THR A 924 -24.04 -5.27 0.30
C THR A 924 -24.22 -4.79 1.73
N ASN A 925 -25.41 -5.01 2.27
CA ASN A 925 -25.69 -4.83 3.70
C ASN A 925 -25.23 -6.01 4.57
N MET A 926 -24.52 -6.99 4.01
CA MET A 926 -24.04 -8.16 4.74
C MET A 926 -22.66 -7.96 5.42
N GLN A 927 -22.51 -6.86 6.14
CA GLN A 927 -21.24 -6.50 6.81
C GLN A 927 -20.98 -7.38 8.05
N SER A 928 -19.70 -7.63 8.36
CA SER A 928 -19.24 -8.41 9.53
C SER A 928 -19.71 -9.87 9.56
N ARG A 929 -20.07 -10.43 8.40
CA ARG A 929 -20.42 -11.85 8.21
C ARG A 929 -19.58 -12.45 7.09
N GLU A 930 -19.13 -13.69 7.26
CA GLU A 930 -18.27 -14.36 6.27
C GLU A 930 -19.03 -14.61 4.97
N VAL A 931 -18.48 -14.16 3.85
CA VAL A 931 -18.96 -14.49 2.50
C VAL A 931 -17.76 -14.89 1.65
N THR A 932 -17.92 -15.98 0.91
CA THR A 932 -16.88 -16.48 0.02
C THR A 932 -17.10 -15.90 -1.37
N LEU A 933 -16.08 -15.23 -1.92
CA LEU A 933 -16.07 -14.69 -3.27
C LEU A 933 -15.15 -15.54 -4.14
N THR A 934 -15.55 -15.78 -5.39
CA THR A 934 -14.68 -16.39 -6.40
C THR A 934 -14.62 -15.48 -7.62
N LEU A 935 -13.43 -14.96 -7.93
CA LEU A 935 -13.19 -14.14 -9.11
C LEU A 935 -12.68 -15.00 -10.28
N PRO A 936 -13.43 -15.13 -11.38
CA PRO A 936 -13.03 -15.94 -12.53
C PRO A 936 -11.78 -15.41 -13.23
N LEU A 937 -10.86 -16.30 -13.60
CA LEU A 937 -9.60 -15.97 -14.29
C LEU A 937 -9.73 -15.95 -15.81
N ARG A 938 -10.69 -16.67 -16.40
CA ARG A 938 -11.08 -16.59 -17.83
C ARG A 938 -9.93 -16.52 -18.85
N GLY A 939 -8.87 -17.29 -18.65
CA GLY A 939 -7.73 -17.33 -19.58
C GLY A 939 -6.72 -16.19 -19.43
N SER A 940 -6.82 -15.40 -18.35
CA SER A 940 -5.83 -14.38 -17.97
C SER A 940 -4.47 -14.95 -17.56
N LEU A 941 -4.40 -16.25 -17.29
CA LEU A 941 -3.16 -16.94 -16.96
C LEU A 941 -2.39 -17.33 -18.23
N PRO A 942 -1.04 -17.30 -18.18
CA PRO A 942 -0.21 -17.86 -19.24
C PRO A 942 -0.56 -19.32 -19.57
N THR A 943 -0.37 -19.71 -20.82
CA THR A 943 -0.54 -21.10 -21.29
C THR A 943 0.71 -21.96 -21.05
N ASP A 944 1.88 -21.33 -20.97
CA ASP A 944 3.13 -22.00 -20.64
C ASP A 944 3.11 -22.50 -19.17
N PRO A 945 3.39 -23.79 -18.89
CA PRO A 945 3.29 -24.34 -17.54
C PRO A 945 4.16 -23.63 -16.50
N ALA A 946 5.36 -23.19 -16.86
CA ALA A 946 6.28 -22.52 -15.93
C ALA A 946 5.83 -21.09 -15.63
N ALA A 947 5.52 -20.30 -16.68
CA ALA A 947 5.00 -18.93 -16.52
C ALA A 947 3.63 -18.91 -15.85
N ARG A 948 2.80 -19.93 -16.09
CA ARG A 948 1.51 -20.12 -15.43
C ARG A 948 1.70 -20.36 -13.94
N GLN A 949 2.59 -21.28 -13.57
CA GLN A 949 2.88 -21.56 -12.17
C GLN A 949 3.46 -20.32 -11.48
N GLN A 950 4.35 -19.59 -12.15
CA GLN A 950 4.91 -18.34 -11.61
C GLN A 950 3.85 -17.25 -11.42
N ALA A 951 2.87 -17.14 -12.33
CA ALA A 951 1.76 -16.20 -12.18
C ALA A 951 0.85 -16.60 -11.01
N LEU A 952 0.57 -17.89 -10.83
CA LEU A 952 -0.20 -18.40 -9.69
C LEU A 952 0.52 -18.21 -8.36
N ASP A 953 1.83 -18.48 -8.34
CA ASP A 953 2.70 -18.31 -7.18
C ASP A 953 2.72 -16.86 -6.67
N ASN A 954 2.57 -15.90 -7.58
CA ASN A 954 2.64 -14.47 -7.29
C ASN A 954 1.25 -13.78 -7.32
N LEU A 955 0.17 -14.56 -7.31
CA LEU A 955 -1.19 -14.05 -7.42
C LEU A 955 -1.75 -13.61 -6.07
N ALA A 956 -2.37 -12.44 -6.03
CA ALA A 956 -3.07 -11.91 -4.88
C ALA A 956 -4.34 -11.15 -5.29
N ILE A 957 -5.20 -10.90 -4.32
CA ILE A 957 -6.37 -10.03 -4.41
C ILE A 957 -6.04 -8.78 -3.60
N TYR A 958 -5.95 -7.66 -4.30
CA TYR A 958 -5.87 -6.33 -3.71
C TYR A 958 -7.29 -5.81 -3.45
N ILE A 959 -7.55 -5.42 -2.21
CA ILE A 959 -8.86 -4.98 -1.73
C ILE A 959 -8.74 -3.54 -1.24
N GLU A 960 -9.59 -2.66 -1.77
CA GLU A 960 -9.71 -1.27 -1.32
C GLU A 960 -11.03 -1.07 -0.59
N HIS A 961 -10.99 -0.99 0.74
CA HIS A 961 -12.18 -0.86 1.56
C HIS A 961 -12.85 0.51 1.42
N SER A 962 -14.17 0.57 1.60
CA SER A 962 -14.92 1.84 1.59
C SER A 962 -14.55 2.80 2.72
N ASP A 963 -13.95 2.29 3.80
CA ASP A 963 -13.41 3.06 4.93
C ASP A 963 -11.98 3.59 4.68
N GLY A 964 -11.41 3.31 3.50
CA GLY A 964 -10.06 3.71 3.10
C GLY A 964 -8.95 2.74 3.50
N THR A 965 -9.27 1.70 4.28
CA THR A 965 -8.30 0.63 4.60
C THR A 965 -8.05 -0.26 3.39
N LYS A 966 -6.88 -0.89 3.31
CA LYS A 966 -6.48 -1.69 2.14
C LYS A 966 -5.88 -3.01 2.61
N GLU A 967 -6.15 -4.06 1.84
CA GLU A 967 -5.69 -5.40 2.14
C GLU A 967 -5.12 -6.07 0.89
N LEU A 968 -4.18 -6.98 1.09
CA LEU A 968 -3.65 -7.86 0.07
C LEU A 968 -3.77 -9.30 0.59
N ILE A 969 -4.61 -10.10 -0.05
CA ILE A 969 -4.87 -11.48 0.37
C ILE A 969 -4.56 -12.46 -0.76
N GLN A 970 -4.11 -13.67 -0.44
CA GLN A 970 -4.00 -14.74 -1.44
C GLN A 970 -5.29 -15.56 -1.43
N GLY A 971 -5.79 -15.89 -2.62
CA GLY A 971 -6.98 -16.72 -2.79
C GLY A 971 -6.62 -18.09 -3.36
N LYS A 972 -7.55 -19.03 -3.20
CA LYS A 972 -7.45 -20.41 -3.64
C LYS A 972 -7.88 -20.57 -5.09
N LEU A 973 -7.03 -21.18 -5.91
CA LEU A 973 -7.44 -21.62 -7.24
C LEU A 973 -8.51 -22.71 -7.14
N VAL A 974 -9.67 -22.47 -7.74
CA VAL A 974 -10.81 -23.40 -7.79
C VAL A 974 -11.32 -23.55 -9.22
N GLN A 975 -11.89 -24.72 -9.52
CA GLN A 975 -12.68 -24.90 -10.73
C GLN A 975 -14.13 -24.49 -10.49
N LEU A 976 -14.65 -23.66 -11.39
CA LEU A 976 -16.02 -23.22 -11.46
C LEU A 976 -16.89 -24.28 -12.17
N ALA A 977 -18.21 -24.17 -12.03
CA ALA A 977 -19.15 -25.15 -12.56
C ALA A 977 -19.18 -25.24 -14.10
N ASP A 978 -18.65 -24.23 -14.79
CA ASP A 978 -18.46 -24.20 -16.24
C ASP A 978 -17.08 -24.74 -16.67
N ASN A 979 -16.33 -25.37 -15.75
CA ASN A 979 -14.93 -25.80 -15.88
C ASN A 979 -13.92 -24.66 -16.08
N SER A 980 -14.33 -23.40 -15.94
CA SER A 980 -13.37 -22.29 -15.90
C SER A 980 -12.67 -22.24 -14.53
N GLU A 981 -11.54 -21.56 -14.47
CA GLU A 981 -10.80 -21.39 -13.23
C GLU A 981 -11.12 -20.04 -12.60
N GLY A 982 -11.14 -19.98 -11.27
CA GLY A 982 -11.31 -18.76 -10.52
C GLY A 982 -10.49 -18.79 -9.23
N ILE A 983 -10.36 -17.62 -8.61
CA ILE A 983 -9.68 -17.45 -7.33
C ILE A 983 -10.72 -17.21 -6.24
N GLU A 984 -10.82 -18.15 -5.31
CA GLU A 984 -11.75 -18.19 -4.18
C GLU A 984 -11.10 -17.60 -2.91
N PHE A 985 -11.79 -16.71 -2.22
CA PHE A 985 -11.33 -16.11 -0.96
C PHE A 985 -12.54 -15.71 -0.10
N THR A 986 -12.34 -15.59 1.22
CA THR A 986 -13.42 -15.24 2.15
C THR A 986 -13.22 -13.83 2.69
N VAL A 987 -14.31 -13.07 2.76
CA VAL A 987 -14.31 -11.67 3.22
C VAL A 987 -15.46 -11.44 4.19
N THR A 988 -15.30 -10.44 5.05
CA THR A 988 -16.34 -9.91 5.95
C THR A 988 -16.68 -8.45 5.67
N LYS A 989 -15.93 -7.83 4.75
CA LYS A 989 -16.09 -6.46 4.27
C LYS A 989 -16.16 -6.49 2.74
N PHE A 990 -17.03 -5.65 2.17
CA PHE A 990 -17.32 -5.63 0.73
C PHE A 990 -16.93 -4.30 0.12
N SER A 991 -16.28 -4.36 -1.03
CA SER A 991 -15.49 -3.26 -1.56
C SER A 991 -15.03 -3.51 -3.01
N THR A 992 -13.96 -2.85 -3.47
CA THR A 992 -13.36 -3.12 -4.78
C THR A 992 -12.33 -4.23 -4.68
N PHE A 993 -12.53 -5.31 -5.45
CA PHE A 993 -11.64 -6.48 -5.48
C PHE A 993 -10.88 -6.54 -6.80
N THR A 994 -9.55 -6.64 -6.72
CA THR A 994 -8.66 -6.64 -7.88
C THR A 994 -7.68 -7.80 -7.85
N LEU A 995 -7.71 -8.68 -8.85
CA LEU A 995 -6.71 -9.73 -8.99
C LEU A 995 -5.41 -9.16 -9.57
N VAL A 996 -4.32 -9.25 -8.80
CA VAL A 996 -3.00 -8.74 -9.15
C VAL A 996 -1.94 -9.84 -9.10
N VAL A 997 -1.00 -9.82 -10.04
CA VAL A 997 0.28 -10.53 -9.92
C VAL A 997 1.31 -9.53 -9.44
N VAL A 998 1.97 -9.87 -8.34
CA VAL A 998 3.05 -9.08 -7.75
C VAL A 998 4.33 -9.89 -7.87
N ASP A 999 5.21 -9.52 -8.81
CA ASP A 999 6.45 -10.27 -9.03
C ASP A 999 7.23 -10.41 -7.72
N GLY A 1000 7.71 -11.61 -7.40
CA GLY A 1000 8.49 -11.86 -6.19
C GLY A 1000 7.67 -12.01 -4.90
N LEU A 1001 6.33 -11.96 -4.94
CA LEU A 1001 5.46 -12.19 -3.79
C LEU A 1001 5.72 -13.53 -3.08
N LYS A 1002 5.94 -14.62 -3.83
CA LYS A 1002 6.31 -15.91 -3.22
C LYS A 1002 7.73 -15.92 -2.67
N ALA A 1003 8.64 -15.17 -3.30
CA ALA A 1003 10.05 -15.11 -2.88
C ALA A 1003 10.24 -14.24 -1.63
N SER A 1004 9.40 -13.23 -1.41
CA SER A 1004 9.38 -12.44 -0.18
C SER A 1004 8.70 -13.15 0.99
N GLN A 1005 7.85 -14.15 0.72
CA GLN A 1005 7.31 -15.07 1.72
C GLN A 1005 8.23 -16.28 1.96
N GLY A 1006 9.50 -16.02 2.31
CA GLY A 1006 10.54 -17.06 2.51
C GLY A 1006 10.03 -18.31 3.23
N THR A 1007 10.57 -19.49 2.88
CA THR A 1007 10.17 -20.81 3.41
C THR A 1007 9.90 -20.77 4.93
N GLN A 1008 8.61 -20.77 5.29
CA GLN A 1008 8.19 -20.60 6.66
C GLN A 1008 8.35 -21.93 7.40
N GLN A 1009 9.19 -21.96 8.45
CA GLN A 1009 9.41 -23.16 9.25
C GLN A 1009 8.10 -23.67 9.88
N PRO A 1010 7.82 -24.99 9.95
CA PRO A 1010 6.59 -25.50 10.52
C PRO A 1010 6.51 -25.17 12.00
N TYR A 1011 5.40 -24.57 12.45
CA TYR A 1011 5.22 -24.23 13.86
C TYR A 1011 4.46 -25.30 14.64
N ILE A 1012 3.77 -26.20 13.95
CA ILE A 1012 3.07 -27.33 14.57
C ILE A 1012 3.51 -28.65 13.94
N GLN A 1013 3.42 -29.72 14.72
CA GLN A 1013 3.68 -31.09 14.26
C GLN A 1013 2.49 -31.98 14.63
N GLY A 1014 2.26 -33.02 13.83
CA GLY A 1014 1.32 -34.09 14.14
C GLY A 1014 1.88 -35.12 15.12
N PHE A 1015 1.04 -36.05 15.53
CA PHE A 1015 1.36 -37.21 16.36
C PHE A 1015 1.58 -38.44 15.48
N GLY A 1016 2.75 -38.50 14.83
CA GLY A 1016 3.01 -39.50 13.81
C GLY A 1016 2.24 -39.16 12.52
N ALA A 1017 1.37 -40.05 12.07
CA ALA A 1017 0.55 -39.84 10.87
C ALA A 1017 -0.71 -38.98 11.10
N ASP A 1018 -1.11 -38.77 12.36
CA ASP A 1018 -2.35 -38.06 12.69
C ASP A 1018 -2.07 -36.64 13.20
N PHE A 1019 -2.88 -35.66 12.81
CA PHE A 1019 -2.84 -34.30 13.33
C PHE A 1019 -3.63 -34.13 14.64
N ARG A 1020 -4.73 -34.88 14.80
CA ARG A 1020 -5.73 -34.80 15.88
C ARG A 1020 -6.43 -33.43 15.96
N PRO A 1021 -7.19 -33.02 14.93
CA PRO A 1021 -7.72 -31.66 14.83
C PRO A 1021 -8.68 -31.27 15.96
N ASP A 1022 -9.46 -32.21 16.48
CA ASP A 1022 -10.44 -31.98 17.56
C ASP A 1022 -9.84 -32.11 18.97
N ALA A 1023 -8.56 -32.49 19.11
CA ALA A 1023 -7.94 -32.58 20.41
C ALA A 1023 -7.67 -31.17 20.97
N PHE A 1024 -7.90 -30.98 22.28
CA PHE A 1024 -7.61 -29.71 22.93
C PHE A 1024 -6.11 -29.44 23.00
N VAL A 1025 -5.73 -28.18 22.78
CA VAL A 1025 -4.33 -27.73 22.85
C VAL A 1025 -3.94 -27.49 24.30
N THR A 1026 -2.82 -28.08 24.73
CA THR A 1026 -2.22 -27.79 26.03
C THR A 1026 -1.47 -26.46 26.02
N ARG A 1027 -1.32 -25.83 27.19
CA ARG A 1027 -0.56 -24.59 27.33
C ARG A 1027 0.91 -24.75 26.92
N ALA A 1028 1.53 -25.90 27.18
CA ALA A 1028 2.88 -26.21 26.70
C ALA A 1028 2.96 -26.30 25.17
N GLN A 1029 1.97 -26.92 24.52
CA GLN A 1029 1.90 -26.95 23.05
C GLN A 1029 1.69 -25.57 22.45
N MET A 1030 0.84 -24.74 23.06
CA MET A 1030 0.66 -23.35 22.63
C MET A 1030 1.96 -22.55 22.75
N ALA A 1031 2.66 -22.64 23.88
CA ALA A 1031 3.95 -22.00 24.06
C ALA A 1031 4.98 -22.44 23.01
N ALA A 1032 5.02 -23.72 22.65
CA ALA A 1032 5.88 -24.24 21.60
C ALA A 1032 5.53 -23.70 20.20
N MET A 1033 4.24 -23.55 19.87
CA MET A 1033 3.80 -22.96 18.60
C MET A 1033 4.17 -21.49 18.49
N LEU A 1034 3.97 -20.72 19.57
CA LEU A 1034 4.33 -19.30 19.65
C LEU A 1034 5.85 -19.13 19.55
N ALA A 1035 6.62 -19.88 20.34
CA ALA A 1035 8.08 -19.76 20.41
C ALA A 1035 8.79 -20.03 19.08
N ARG A 1036 8.18 -20.81 18.17
CA ARG A 1036 8.72 -21.09 16.83
C ARG A 1036 8.56 -19.95 15.84
N ASN A 1037 7.64 -19.01 16.08
CA ASN A 1037 7.41 -17.83 15.24
C ASN A 1037 7.93 -16.53 15.88
N LEU A 1038 8.66 -16.62 16.98
CA LEU A 1038 9.37 -15.47 17.55
C LEU A 1038 10.73 -15.31 16.85
N THR A 1039 11.00 -14.14 16.30
CA THR A 1039 12.31 -13.79 15.72
C THR A 1039 13.38 -13.74 16.82
N VAL A 1040 14.62 -14.02 16.46
CA VAL A 1040 15.73 -14.29 17.40
C VAL A 1040 16.05 -13.07 18.30
N ASP A 1041 15.62 -11.86 17.93
CA ASP A 1041 15.75 -10.64 18.76
C ASP A 1041 14.79 -10.59 19.95
N ALA A 1042 13.66 -11.32 19.90
CA ALA A 1042 12.75 -11.48 21.04
C ALA A 1042 13.25 -12.52 22.08
N GLY A 1043 14.41 -13.13 21.81
CA GLY A 1043 14.91 -14.34 22.46
C GLY A 1043 16.28 -14.21 23.13
N THR A 1044 16.75 -13.01 23.48
CA THR A 1044 17.73 -12.93 24.57
C THR A 1044 17.02 -13.42 25.83
N VAL A 1045 17.41 -14.61 26.31
CA VAL A 1045 16.93 -15.16 27.58
C VAL A 1045 17.39 -14.21 28.68
N SER A 1046 16.57 -13.19 28.96
CA SER A 1046 16.79 -12.28 30.06
C SER A 1046 16.76 -13.09 31.37
N ALA A 1047 17.63 -12.75 32.31
CA ALA A 1047 17.85 -13.46 33.57
C ALA A 1047 16.61 -13.53 34.52
N ASN A 1048 15.44 -13.03 34.07
CA ASN A 1048 14.18 -12.96 34.79
C ASN A 1048 13.12 -13.99 34.33
N SER A 1049 13.46 -15.05 33.59
CA SER A 1049 12.49 -16.13 33.34
C SER A 1049 12.06 -16.77 34.67
N ALA A 1050 10.77 -16.68 35.01
CA ALA A 1050 10.26 -17.28 36.24
C ALA A 1050 10.27 -18.81 36.08
N ASN A 1051 11.08 -19.51 36.89
CA ASN A 1051 11.04 -20.96 36.93
C ASN A 1051 9.75 -21.41 37.65
N TYR A 1052 8.76 -21.86 36.86
CA TYR A 1052 7.53 -22.40 37.40
C TYR A 1052 7.76 -23.75 38.08
N LYS A 1053 7.18 -23.96 39.26
CA LYS A 1053 7.40 -25.19 40.06
C LYS A 1053 6.88 -26.45 39.38
N ASP A 1054 5.90 -26.31 38.48
CA ASP A 1054 5.27 -27.39 37.75
C ASP A 1054 5.87 -27.61 36.34
N VAL A 1055 6.97 -26.93 36.01
CA VAL A 1055 7.75 -27.14 34.79
C VAL A 1055 9.16 -27.59 35.21
N SER A 1056 9.43 -28.89 35.09
CA SER A 1056 10.79 -29.42 35.32
C SER A 1056 11.77 -28.83 34.31
N VAL A 1057 13.03 -28.59 34.69
CA VAL A 1057 14.10 -28.17 33.75
C VAL A 1057 14.33 -29.15 32.60
N THR A 1058 13.91 -30.42 32.76
CA THR A 1058 13.98 -31.46 31.72
C THR A 1058 12.67 -31.64 30.97
N TYR A 1059 11.65 -30.81 31.23
CA TYR A 1059 10.37 -30.89 30.54
C TYR A 1059 10.56 -30.44 29.08
N TRP A 1060 9.93 -31.15 28.15
CA TRP A 1060 10.21 -31.00 26.71
C TRP A 1060 9.95 -29.58 26.18
N ALA A 1061 9.02 -28.84 26.78
CA ALA A 1061 8.65 -27.47 26.38
C ALA A 1061 9.26 -26.38 27.27
N THR A 1062 10.24 -26.70 28.13
CA THR A 1062 10.79 -25.75 29.12
C THR A 1062 11.30 -24.48 28.44
N ASN A 1063 12.09 -24.65 27.37
CA ASN A 1063 12.71 -23.55 26.64
C ASN A 1063 11.65 -22.71 25.91
N GLU A 1064 10.64 -23.37 25.36
CA GLU A 1064 9.53 -22.77 24.62
C GLU A 1064 8.64 -21.94 25.55
N ILE A 1065 8.34 -22.46 26.73
CA ILE A 1065 7.60 -21.75 27.79
C ILE A 1065 8.38 -20.51 28.22
N GLN A 1066 9.68 -20.65 28.46
CA GLN A 1066 10.54 -19.52 28.83
C GLN A 1066 10.61 -18.46 27.73
N LYS A 1067 10.71 -18.85 26.45
CA LYS A 1067 10.69 -17.94 25.29
C LYS A 1067 9.37 -17.19 25.14
N ALA A 1068 8.25 -17.90 25.22
CA ALA A 1068 6.93 -17.27 25.10
C ALA A 1068 6.64 -16.31 26.27
N GLN A 1069 7.16 -16.62 27.47
CA GLN A 1069 7.11 -15.75 28.63
C GLN A 1069 8.03 -14.55 28.51
N SER A 1070 9.30 -14.73 28.11
CA SER A 1070 10.27 -13.63 27.97
C SER A 1070 9.81 -12.64 26.91
N ALA A 1071 9.16 -13.14 25.86
CA ALA A 1071 8.50 -12.33 24.86
C ALA A 1071 7.20 -11.68 25.35
N GLY A 1072 6.79 -11.84 26.62
CA GLY A 1072 5.60 -11.20 27.20
C GLY A 1072 4.26 -11.65 26.62
N ILE A 1073 4.26 -12.69 25.77
CA ILE A 1073 3.08 -13.16 25.04
C ILE A 1073 2.27 -14.14 25.89
N MET A 1074 2.95 -15.07 26.59
CA MET A 1074 2.29 -16.08 27.41
C MET A 1074 2.86 -16.13 28.83
N ASN A 1075 2.04 -15.76 29.82
CA ASN A 1075 2.39 -15.82 31.24
C ASN A 1075 1.85 -17.09 31.92
N GLY A 1076 2.41 -17.43 33.07
CA GLY A 1076 1.90 -18.47 33.96
C GLY A 1076 0.53 -18.12 34.55
N MET A 1077 -0.16 -19.15 35.06
CA MET A 1077 -1.44 -19.01 35.76
C MET A 1077 -1.26 -18.30 37.12
N SER A 1078 -0.05 -18.35 37.67
CA SER A 1078 0.41 -17.59 38.82
C SER A 1078 1.92 -17.37 38.73
N ASN A 1079 2.48 -16.59 39.65
CA ASN A 1079 3.94 -16.39 39.76
C ASN A 1079 4.74 -17.69 39.92
N THR A 1080 4.10 -18.80 40.32
CA THR A 1080 4.79 -20.08 40.58
C THR A 1080 4.28 -21.26 39.76
N GLN A 1081 3.22 -21.09 38.96
CA GLN A 1081 2.58 -22.19 38.24
C GLN A 1081 2.27 -21.82 36.78
N PHE A 1082 2.73 -22.63 35.83
CA PHE A 1082 2.43 -22.47 34.40
C PHE A 1082 1.22 -23.29 33.94
N ALA A 1083 0.98 -24.44 34.56
CA ALA A 1083 0.03 -25.49 34.16
C ALA A 1083 0.29 -26.02 32.74
N PRO A 1084 1.47 -26.61 32.45
CA PRO A 1084 1.88 -26.99 31.09
C PRO A 1084 0.93 -27.99 30.41
N GLU A 1085 0.37 -28.93 31.17
CA GLU A 1085 -0.58 -29.94 30.68
C GLU A 1085 -2.04 -29.45 30.64
N GLY A 1086 -2.32 -28.26 31.17
CA GLY A 1086 -3.66 -27.69 31.15
C GLY A 1086 -4.08 -27.30 29.73
N SER A 1087 -5.31 -27.59 29.33
CA SER A 1087 -5.86 -27.11 28.07
C SER A 1087 -6.00 -25.59 28.08
N ILE A 1088 -5.68 -24.93 26.97
CA ILE A 1088 -5.86 -23.49 26.83
C ILE A 1088 -7.34 -23.15 26.65
N THR A 1089 -7.79 -22.08 27.31
CA THR A 1089 -9.16 -21.57 27.15
C THR A 1089 -9.24 -20.49 26.08
N ARG A 1090 -10.44 -20.20 25.58
CA ARG A 1090 -10.71 -19.12 24.62
C ARG A 1090 -10.28 -17.75 25.16
N ALA A 1091 -10.52 -17.44 26.44
CA ALA A 1091 -10.05 -16.19 27.05
C ALA A 1091 -8.52 -16.09 27.10
N GLN A 1092 -7.83 -17.20 27.35
CA GLN A 1092 -6.37 -17.24 27.33
C GLN A 1092 -5.83 -17.04 25.91
N MET A 1093 -6.46 -17.65 24.91
CA MET A 1093 -6.08 -17.41 23.51
C MET A 1093 -6.32 -15.96 23.08
N ALA A 1094 -7.46 -15.38 23.45
CA ALA A 1094 -7.77 -13.97 23.19
C ALA A 1094 -6.70 -13.04 23.78
N THR A 1095 -6.26 -13.32 25.01
CA THR A 1095 -5.20 -12.55 25.68
C THR A 1095 -3.84 -12.71 25.00
N ILE A 1096 -3.50 -13.93 24.55
CA ILE A 1096 -2.27 -14.20 23.78
C ILE A 1096 -2.31 -13.44 22.45
N ALA A 1097 -3.41 -13.52 21.71
CA ALA A 1097 -3.59 -12.82 20.44
C ALA A 1097 -3.51 -11.30 20.61
N TYR A 1098 -4.17 -10.76 21.64
CA TYR A 1098 -4.11 -9.34 21.97
C TYR A 1098 -2.68 -8.86 22.26
N ARG A 1099 -1.90 -9.62 23.05
CA ARG A 1099 -0.50 -9.30 23.36
C ARG A 1099 0.42 -9.46 22.15
N TRP A 1100 0.20 -10.48 21.33
CA TRP A 1100 0.94 -10.69 20.08
C TRP A 1100 0.76 -9.49 19.15
N MET A 1101 -0.48 -9.05 18.96
CA MET A 1101 -0.82 -7.91 18.10
C MET A 1101 -0.23 -6.59 18.61
N GLN A 1102 -0.27 -6.34 19.93
CA GLN A 1102 0.40 -5.17 20.52
C GLN A 1102 1.91 -5.16 20.28
N LYS A 1103 2.55 -6.33 20.21
CA LYS A 1103 3.99 -6.43 19.94
C LYS A 1103 4.37 -6.28 18.47
N GLN A 1104 3.49 -6.67 17.55
CA GLN A 1104 3.71 -6.53 16.09
C GLN A 1104 3.53 -5.08 15.63
N GLN A 1105 2.73 -4.27 16.32
CA GLN A 1105 2.48 -2.87 15.98
C GLN A 1105 3.12 -1.95 17.01
N ALA A 1106 4.37 -1.52 16.77
CA ALA A 1106 5.10 -0.63 17.68
C ALA A 1106 4.47 0.79 17.85
N ASN A 1107 3.25 1.04 17.34
CA ASN A 1107 2.49 2.28 17.49
C ASN A 1107 0.95 2.07 17.47
N ALA A 1108 0.43 0.90 17.87
CA ALA A 1108 -1.01 0.73 17.98
C ALA A 1108 -1.56 1.47 19.20
N ALA A 1109 -2.17 2.64 18.98
CA ALA A 1109 -3.14 3.22 19.89
C ALA A 1109 -4.15 2.14 20.28
N THR A 1110 -4.52 2.07 21.56
CA THR A 1110 -5.64 1.26 22.06
C THR A 1110 -6.90 1.64 21.29
N ALA A 1111 -7.18 0.92 20.20
CA ALA A 1111 -8.45 0.97 19.52
C ALA A 1111 -9.46 0.29 20.43
N ALA A 1112 -10.11 1.08 21.29
CA ALA A 1112 -11.35 0.68 21.92
C ALA A 1112 -12.41 0.58 20.81
N GLY A 1113 -12.47 -0.58 20.16
CA GLY A 1113 -13.59 -0.93 19.30
C GLY A 1113 -14.88 -0.85 20.11
N THR A 1114 -15.97 -0.42 19.48
CA THR A 1114 -17.29 -0.34 20.10
C THR A 1114 -17.60 -1.68 20.79
N ALA A 1115 -17.62 -1.69 22.12
CA ALA A 1115 -17.76 -2.90 22.92
C ALA A 1115 -19.08 -3.61 22.60
N VAL A 1116 -19.01 -4.75 21.92
CA VAL A 1116 -20.12 -5.72 21.90
C VAL A 1116 -20.02 -6.48 23.21
N SER A 1117 -20.98 -6.25 24.12
CA SER A 1117 -21.07 -6.99 25.38
C SER A 1117 -21.54 -8.42 25.09
N PHE A 1118 -20.73 -9.42 25.44
CA PHE A 1118 -21.22 -10.80 25.55
C PHE A 1118 -21.94 -11.00 26.87
N MET A 1119 -22.94 -11.87 26.90
CA MET A 1119 -23.73 -12.12 28.11
C MET A 1119 -22.94 -12.81 29.22
N ASP A 1120 -21.85 -13.48 28.87
CA ASP A 1120 -20.98 -14.26 29.76
C ASP A 1120 -19.59 -13.62 29.98
N VAL A 1121 -19.41 -12.37 29.53
CA VAL A 1121 -18.17 -11.61 29.73
C VAL A 1121 -18.51 -10.35 30.54
N SER A 1122 -18.21 -10.38 31.83
CA SER A 1122 -18.32 -9.21 32.69
C SER A 1122 -17.23 -8.19 32.37
N ALA A 1123 -17.52 -6.90 32.56
CA ALA A 1123 -16.51 -5.83 32.42
C ALA A 1123 -15.28 -6.05 33.33
N ASP A 1124 -15.46 -6.66 34.50
CA ASP A 1124 -14.38 -6.98 35.44
C ASP A 1124 -13.64 -8.29 35.12
N LEU A 1125 -13.96 -8.97 34.02
CA LEU A 1125 -13.25 -10.19 33.62
C LEU A 1125 -11.83 -9.82 33.20
N TRP A 1126 -10.82 -10.53 33.71
CA TRP A 1126 -9.41 -10.28 33.40
C TRP A 1126 -9.05 -10.31 31.90
N ALA A 1127 -9.89 -10.92 31.07
CA ALA A 1127 -9.74 -10.99 29.62
C ALA A 1127 -10.74 -10.10 28.85
N ALA A 1128 -11.54 -9.26 29.52
CA ALA A 1128 -12.61 -8.48 28.89
C ALA A 1128 -12.08 -7.61 27.73
N ASP A 1129 -11.01 -6.85 27.96
CA ASP A 1129 -10.39 -6.00 26.94
C ASP A 1129 -9.82 -6.82 25.78
N ALA A 1130 -9.16 -7.94 26.09
CA ALA A 1130 -8.62 -8.82 25.07
C ALA A 1130 -9.71 -9.45 24.21
N ILE A 1131 -10.83 -9.85 24.83
CA ILE A 1131 -12.01 -10.40 24.14
C ILE A 1131 -12.66 -9.36 23.25
N ALA A 1132 -12.85 -8.13 23.76
CA ALA A 1132 -13.38 -7.03 22.98
C ALA A 1132 -12.49 -6.72 21.77
N TYR A 1133 -11.17 -6.71 21.97
CA TYR A 1133 -10.20 -6.50 20.90
C TYR A 1133 -10.30 -7.58 19.82
N VAL A 1134 -10.15 -8.86 20.17
CA VAL A 1134 -10.15 -9.93 19.16
C VAL A 1134 -11.49 -10.08 18.43
N GLN A 1135 -12.60 -9.68 19.07
CA GLN A 1135 -13.91 -9.58 18.43
C GLN A 1135 -13.94 -8.42 17.43
N SER A 1136 -13.48 -7.23 17.84
CA SER A 1136 -13.47 -6.03 16.98
C SER A 1136 -12.58 -6.19 15.74
N THR A 1137 -11.50 -6.96 15.85
CA THR A 1137 -10.59 -7.27 14.75
C THR A 1137 -11.00 -8.52 13.97
N GLY A 1138 -12.10 -9.20 14.35
CA GLY A 1138 -12.55 -10.45 13.73
C GLY A 1138 -11.62 -11.66 13.94
N LEU A 1139 -10.61 -11.56 14.82
CA LEU A 1139 -9.65 -12.63 15.10
C LEU A 1139 -10.31 -13.82 15.81
N MET A 1140 -11.24 -13.54 16.71
CA MET A 1140 -12.06 -14.55 17.37
C MET A 1140 -13.48 -14.02 17.50
N VAL A 1141 -14.46 -14.81 17.08
CA VAL A 1141 -15.88 -14.45 17.17
C VAL A 1141 -16.58 -15.19 18.30
N GLY A 1142 -17.56 -14.53 18.94
CA GLY A 1142 -18.51 -15.17 19.86
C GLY A 1142 -19.53 -16.06 19.15
N TYR A 1143 -20.33 -16.76 19.94
CA TYR A 1143 -21.37 -17.68 19.49
C TYR A 1143 -22.70 -16.96 19.24
N ASN A 1144 -23.56 -17.59 18.44
CA ASN A 1144 -24.86 -17.04 18.04
C ASN A 1144 -25.86 -16.87 19.19
N ASP A 1145 -25.58 -17.45 20.36
CA ASP A 1145 -26.36 -17.27 21.59
C ASP A 1145 -25.98 -16.02 22.39
N GLY A 1146 -25.05 -15.20 21.86
CA GLY A 1146 -24.57 -13.99 22.51
C GLY A 1146 -23.48 -14.23 23.55
N THR A 1147 -22.90 -15.43 23.60
CA THR A 1147 -21.80 -15.79 24.51
C THR A 1147 -20.44 -15.81 23.81
N PHE A 1148 -19.36 -15.55 24.54
CA PHE A 1148 -17.98 -15.76 24.06
C PHE A 1148 -17.41 -17.12 24.49
N GLN A 1149 -17.95 -17.67 25.58
CA GLN A 1149 -17.50 -18.85 26.31
C GLN A 1149 -16.02 -18.77 26.72
N PRO A 1150 -15.64 -17.80 27.59
CA PRO A 1150 -14.25 -17.53 27.94
C PRO A 1150 -13.51 -18.75 28.53
N ASP A 1151 -14.23 -19.64 29.21
CA ASP A 1151 -13.68 -20.84 29.85
C ASP A 1151 -13.69 -22.10 28.95
N SER A 1152 -14.30 -22.03 27.76
CA SER A 1152 -14.30 -23.15 26.81
C SER A 1152 -12.88 -23.40 26.29
N LYS A 1153 -12.54 -24.69 26.14
CA LYS A 1153 -11.21 -25.14 25.71
C LYS A 1153 -11.08 -25.05 24.19
N LEU A 1154 -9.88 -24.70 23.71
CA LEU A 1154 -9.60 -24.56 22.28
C LEU A 1154 -9.06 -25.87 21.68
N THR A 1155 -9.63 -26.29 20.54
CA THR A 1155 -9.12 -27.42 19.74
C THR A 1155 -7.87 -27.04 18.95
N ARG A 1156 -7.13 -28.04 18.46
CA ARG A 1156 -5.94 -27.83 17.62
C ARG A 1156 -6.27 -27.12 16.31
N ALA A 1157 -7.37 -27.47 15.66
CA ALA A 1157 -7.81 -26.83 14.43
C ALA A 1157 -8.18 -25.35 14.65
N GLU A 1158 -8.92 -25.04 15.71
CA GLU A 1158 -9.26 -23.66 16.07
C GLU A 1158 -8.02 -22.83 16.42
N ALA A 1159 -7.08 -23.40 17.18
CA ALA A 1159 -5.83 -22.73 17.52
C ALA A 1159 -5.01 -22.37 16.27
N VAL A 1160 -4.90 -23.31 15.32
CA VAL A 1160 -4.18 -23.07 14.06
C VAL A 1160 -4.82 -21.96 13.24
N LYS A 1161 -6.16 -21.93 13.12
CA LYS A 1161 -6.84 -20.86 12.38
C LYS A 1161 -6.53 -19.46 12.95
N VAL A 1162 -6.51 -19.33 14.28
CA VAL A 1162 -6.15 -18.05 14.92
C VAL A 1162 -4.66 -17.74 14.75
N LEU A 1163 -3.78 -18.73 14.95
CA LEU A 1163 -2.33 -18.55 14.87
C LEU A 1163 -1.84 -18.24 13.45
N ASN A 1164 -2.45 -18.82 12.42
CA ASN A 1164 -2.12 -18.50 11.03
C ASN A 1164 -2.35 -17.02 10.74
N VAL A 1165 -3.46 -16.45 11.21
CA VAL A 1165 -3.71 -15.01 11.09
C VAL A 1165 -2.68 -14.21 11.87
N LEU A 1166 -2.34 -14.59 13.10
CA LEU A 1166 -1.35 -13.89 13.93
C LEU A 1166 0.07 -13.90 13.33
N PHE A 1167 0.42 -14.99 12.65
CA PHE A 1167 1.74 -15.21 12.05
C PHE A 1167 1.80 -14.78 10.58
N ASN A 1168 0.74 -14.15 10.05
CA ASN A 1168 0.60 -13.80 8.64
C ASN A 1168 0.85 -15.00 7.71
N ARG A 1169 0.38 -16.20 8.09
CA ARG A 1169 0.43 -17.41 7.27
C ARG A 1169 -0.86 -17.55 6.48
N THR A 1170 -0.72 -17.74 5.17
CA THR A 1170 -1.84 -18.06 4.29
C THR A 1170 -2.09 -19.57 4.29
N PRO A 1171 -3.37 -20.01 4.30
CA PRO A 1171 -3.70 -21.43 4.15
C PRO A 1171 -3.16 -21.98 2.81
N LEU A 1172 -2.70 -23.23 2.79
CA LEU A 1172 -2.14 -23.80 1.56
C LEU A 1172 -3.20 -24.06 0.49
N THR A 1173 -2.91 -23.64 -0.74
CA THR A 1173 -3.82 -23.79 -1.88
C THR A 1173 -3.18 -24.62 -2.99
N GLY A 1174 -3.68 -25.83 -3.23
CA GLY A 1174 -3.26 -26.76 -4.29
C GLY A 1174 -3.62 -28.21 -3.96
N GLU A 1175 -3.60 -29.13 -4.93
CA GLU A 1175 -3.72 -30.58 -4.65
C GLU A 1175 -2.45 -31.10 -3.98
N VAL A 1176 -2.31 -30.84 -2.69
CA VAL A 1176 -1.31 -31.49 -1.83
C VAL A 1176 -1.88 -32.83 -1.39
N THR A 1177 -1.05 -33.88 -1.37
CA THR A 1177 -1.43 -35.12 -0.68
C THR A 1177 -1.54 -34.80 0.81
N PRO A 1178 -2.66 -35.12 1.50
CA PRO A 1178 -2.80 -34.80 2.92
C PRO A 1178 -1.60 -35.27 3.72
N THR A 1179 -0.96 -34.37 4.45
CA THR A 1179 0.19 -34.69 5.31
C THR A 1179 -0.24 -35.60 6.46
N PHE A 1180 -1.50 -35.49 6.89
CA PHE A 1180 -2.06 -36.23 8.02
C PHE A 1180 -3.24 -37.14 7.60
N SER A 1181 -3.26 -38.38 8.10
CA SER A 1181 -4.27 -39.39 7.76
C SER A 1181 -5.67 -39.09 8.28
N ASP A 1182 -5.79 -38.30 9.35
CA ASP A 1182 -7.04 -37.94 10.01
C ASP A 1182 -7.57 -36.54 9.62
N VAL A 1183 -6.91 -35.86 8.68
CA VAL A 1183 -7.33 -34.56 8.14
C VAL A 1183 -7.58 -34.71 6.63
N PRO A 1184 -8.78 -35.16 6.21
CA PRO A 1184 -9.10 -35.23 4.79
C PRO A 1184 -9.13 -33.82 4.18
N SER A 1185 -8.92 -33.71 2.87
CA SER A 1185 -8.97 -32.43 2.13
C SER A 1185 -10.30 -31.67 2.22
N SER A 1186 -11.37 -32.35 2.65
CA SER A 1186 -12.69 -31.78 2.92
C SER A 1186 -12.86 -31.23 4.35
N TYR A 1187 -11.88 -31.43 5.23
CA TYR A 1187 -11.91 -30.91 6.59
C TYR A 1187 -11.81 -29.37 6.57
N TRP A 1188 -12.63 -28.69 7.37
CA TRP A 1188 -12.79 -27.23 7.30
C TRP A 1188 -11.49 -26.45 7.56
N ALA A 1189 -10.57 -27.01 8.35
CA ALA A 1189 -9.26 -26.42 8.64
C ALA A 1189 -8.10 -27.10 7.88
N TYR A 1190 -8.38 -27.91 6.86
CA TYR A 1190 -7.34 -28.68 6.14
C TYR A 1190 -6.20 -27.78 5.65
N ALA A 1191 -6.51 -26.73 4.89
CA ALA A 1191 -5.51 -25.83 4.32
C ALA A 1191 -4.70 -25.08 5.38
N ASP A 1192 -5.36 -24.71 6.48
CA ASP A 1192 -4.74 -24.07 7.64
C ASP A 1192 -3.76 -25.01 8.37
N ILE A 1193 -4.15 -26.27 8.52
CA ILE A 1193 -3.35 -27.33 9.16
C ILE A 1193 -2.12 -27.66 8.31
N GLU A 1194 -2.29 -27.79 7.00
CA GLU A 1194 -1.20 -28.04 6.08
C GLU A 1194 -0.22 -26.85 6.09
N ALA A 1195 -0.70 -25.60 6.01
CA ALA A 1195 0.16 -24.40 6.08
C ALA A 1195 0.94 -24.27 7.40
N ALA A 1196 0.36 -24.71 8.50
CA ALA A 1196 1.03 -24.72 9.80
C ALA A 1196 2.14 -25.79 9.89
N ALA A 1197 2.02 -26.87 9.09
CA ALA A 1197 2.88 -28.05 9.11
C ALA A 1197 3.87 -28.12 7.93
N GLU A 1198 3.74 -27.24 6.94
CA GLU A 1198 4.61 -27.16 5.77
C GLU A 1198 6.03 -26.73 6.12
N LYS A 1199 7.01 -27.21 5.33
CA LYS A 1199 8.45 -27.02 5.53
C LYS A 1199 9.09 -26.16 4.46
#